data_AF-A0A0G4EP65-F1
#
_entry.id   AF-A0A0G4EP65-F1
#
_cell.length_a   1.000
_cell.length_b   1.000
_cell.length_c   1.000
_cell.angle_alpha   90.00
_cell.angle_beta   90.00
_cell.angle_gamma   90.00
#
_symmetry.space_group_name_H-M   'P 1'
#
loop_
_entity.id
_entity.type
_entity.pdbx_description
1 polymer ?
#
loop_
_entity_poly.entity_id
_entity_poly.type
_entity_poly.pdbx_seq_one_letter_code
_entity_poly.pdbx_strand_id
1 'polypeptide(L)'
;MRIGFAADNAGDFELIVAFMGPDFETRFMAVTGRGVNKGEPHYLHPVLDLPPGGYVVDYDGDGKESLLLMGHFSHTHEPKMSVEKWTYSVNGQVVSSGVDKDITEEYDTGVYTVQLTIEDGEAKTLADTGSVAVVPIDKIPGCAAFLYKPPSSQLSGFFEAPMDGFNLKIGGTTLEPKWIGSSLDNGCEFKPDGRTNNIMGSPFKQDVILRAKGTLKVNDGMKNNKGEVPITVNAEPAVQTMLWVDGKPFALGKGNAEAELANGAHQFEISWLIKDPASKPLSLHTNGEAAAIDEISHSQQEYTPFINRISPTKGHVSGGQKITIEGAGFMNPDAVKRGASLLFGKTPVDYLTDTRVLKASGTEIVYEIPPGEEGELSVSVKTPHGVSNKKRFGYSSRVPPALKWTNQTILLTLDSEAPLKRKRGRKFNGSLTQGEWGPDCRLYMSDIGGGIRALERTSNDDIDEENLIEITTTMEKYPGHAITGFGFDPFGDPDDPEIYVAHAPMFQWGGDCFSQENDTAEFLGVLSKLKGPPDFKHHEVVLDGLPMSNHDHGLNGISFDNSGNLYFPIGAMTNIGWPACILGGLPESHYSAAIIKVELRNPKRSKTLEWVDYFTRELIGNPNQLVADTYDVAPWVTGVYPHSFGFRNAYDTVYTTKGQLWASSNGWNEGYGLAINGPPESGCTFDGWDKSSFASPDRGINPFWKGEKKCRPVLEEDWTDPDRIFQTFSNAYHGLPNAARARNMKDDRQWYVKDADAPHDPPRFHQGYPWESSTNGIAEFRGNCFAGAMRGDLLGAKWSGWIWRVDIPYLDEEEGDDVTISKLEGAEVGGLEVVYGPGCSILTLDYTHNNLKHIMADDEDANSNSGPTAFDITPWRGNYRFAQKIVIGGYNLNGQGETKPPMHRKANKLVIDGVECSITSQSDTRIEGVVPAVESPAHVEELVDVVLHFNDGTESVLLDSWLWADPGDAIN
;
A
#
# COMPACT_ATOMS: atom_id res chain seq x y z
N MET A 1 10.19 13.94 30.16
CA MET A 1 10.67 12.94 31.15
C MET A 1 9.55 11.94 31.36
N ARG A 2 9.71 10.69 30.91
CA ARG A 2 8.75 9.60 31.17
C ARG A 2 9.27 8.83 32.39
N ILE A 3 8.47 8.69 33.44
CA ILE A 3 8.83 7.90 34.62
C ILE A 3 8.06 6.59 34.52
N GLY A 4 8.77 5.50 34.27
CA GLY A 4 8.24 4.14 34.33
C GLY A 4 8.71 3.45 35.61
N PHE A 5 7.81 2.81 36.34
CA PHE A 5 8.12 1.93 37.45
C PHE A 5 7.26 0.67 37.29
N ALA A 6 7.85 -0.50 37.54
CA ALA A 6 7.14 -1.77 37.63
C ALA A 6 7.38 -2.27 39.06
N ALA A 7 6.31 -2.43 39.83
CA ALA A 7 6.40 -2.92 41.19
C ALA A 7 5.35 -4.01 41.39
N ASP A 8 5.82 -5.25 41.48
CA ASP A 8 4.99 -6.40 41.84
C ASP A 8 4.37 -6.16 43.23
N ASN A 9 3.04 -6.26 43.30
CA ASN A 9 2.23 -6.10 44.53
C ASN A 9 2.32 -4.74 45.23
N ALA A 10 2.60 -3.64 44.51
CA ALA A 10 2.77 -2.31 45.13
C ALA A 10 1.52 -1.73 45.81
N GLY A 11 0.32 -2.22 45.50
CA GLY A 11 -0.93 -1.56 45.91
C GLY A 11 -1.04 -0.15 45.30
N ASP A 12 -1.95 0.66 45.84
CA ASP A 12 -2.05 2.08 45.46
C ASP A 12 -0.83 2.84 45.99
N PHE A 13 -0.19 3.65 45.16
CA PHE A 13 1.00 4.42 45.53
C PHE A 13 0.89 5.87 45.08
N GLU A 14 1.66 6.74 45.74
CA GLU A 14 1.81 8.17 45.40
C GLU A 14 3.30 8.49 45.29
N LEU A 15 3.73 8.94 44.11
CA LEU A 15 5.09 9.35 43.81
C LEU A 15 5.13 10.88 43.72
N ILE A 16 5.94 11.52 44.57
CA ILE A 16 6.14 12.96 44.53
C ILE A 16 7.44 13.25 43.77
N VAL A 17 7.31 13.92 42.62
CA VAL A 17 8.44 14.30 41.77
C VAL A 17 8.74 15.78 42.00
N ALA A 18 9.99 16.09 42.34
CA ALA A 18 10.47 17.44 42.54
C ALA A 18 11.35 17.86 41.36
N PHE A 19 10.95 18.91 40.65
CA PHE A 19 11.74 19.49 39.57
C PHE A 19 12.64 20.59 40.15
N MET A 20 13.96 20.40 40.04
CA MET A 20 14.96 21.33 40.56
C MET A 20 15.96 21.71 39.47
N GLY A 21 16.15 23.01 39.26
CA GLY A 21 17.16 23.57 38.35
C GLY A 21 17.60 24.95 38.83
N PRO A 22 18.77 25.45 38.38
CA PRO A 22 19.31 26.74 38.83
C PRO A 22 18.46 27.95 38.38
N ASP A 23 17.62 27.78 37.36
CA ASP A 23 16.92 28.88 36.68
C ASP A 23 15.39 28.88 36.89
N PHE A 24 14.83 28.04 37.78
CA PHE A 24 13.40 28.07 38.12
C PHE A 24 13.08 27.62 39.55
N GLU A 25 11.96 28.11 40.11
CA GLU A 25 11.49 27.72 41.44
C GLU A 25 11.12 26.22 41.49
N THR A 26 11.53 25.53 42.55
CA THR A 26 11.18 24.11 42.75
C THR A 26 9.66 23.93 42.75
N ARG A 27 9.18 23.07 41.84
CA ARG A 27 7.77 22.66 41.75
C ARG A 27 7.66 21.17 42.07
N PHE A 28 6.60 20.81 42.77
CA PHE A 28 6.28 19.44 43.15
C PHE A 28 5.04 18.98 42.39
N MET A 29 5.07 17.75 41.91
CA MET A 29 3.93 17.08 41.30
C MET A 29 3.73 15.74 42.01
N ALA A 30 2.50 15.46 42.43
CA ALA A 30 2.10 14.16 42.95
C ALA A 30 1.51 13.32 41.81
N VAL A 31 2.03 12.12 41.62
CA VAL A 31 1.53 11.12 40.68
C VAL A 31 1.01 9.95 41.50
N THR A 32 -0.29 9.72 41.47
CA THR A 32 -0.90 8.54 42.10
C THR A 32 -1.09 7.43 41.07
N GLY A 33 -0.90 6.18 41.48
CA GLY A 33 -1.24 5.03 40.66
C GLY A 33 -1.82 3.88 41.48
N ARG A 34 -2.57 3.01 40.80
CA ARG A 34 -3.33 1.91 41.38
C ARG A 34 -2.68 0.57 41.01
N GLY A 35 -2.58 -0.37 41.94
CA GLY A 35 -2.12 -1.74 41.64
C GLY A 35 -3.21 -2.59 40.95
N VAL A 36 -2.84 -3.42 39.97
CA VAL A 36 -3.80 -4.18 39.12
C VAL A 36 -3.58 -5.69 39.13
N ASN A 37 -4.66 -6.47 38.94
CA ASN A 37 -4.69 -7.94 39.00
C ASN A 37 -4.84 -8.58 37.60
N LYS A 38 -4.46 -9.87 37.49
CA LYS A 38 -4.59 -10.70 36.28
C LYS A 38 -6.08 -10.91 35.90
N GLY A 39 -6.52 -10.38 34.75
CA GLY A 39 -7.89 -10.52 34.24
C GLY A 39 -8.57 -9.26 33.69
N GLU A 40 -7.85 -8.14 33.57
CA GLU A 40 -8.36 -6.89 33.00
C GLU A 40 -8.17 -6.78 31.46
N PRO A 41 -9.00 -5.99 30.75
CA PRO A 41 -9.19 -6.01 29.29
C PRO A 41 -8.08 -5.31 28.49
N HIS A 42 -6.82 -5.67 28.72
CA HIS A 42 -5.64 -5.00 28.13
C HIS A 42 -5.16 -5.61 26.78
N TYR A 43 -5.94 -6.51 26.15
CA TYR A 43 -5.66 -7.07 24.81
C TYR A 43 -6.53 -6.48 23.70
N LEU A 44 -7.58 -5.75 24.06
CA LEU A 44 -8.38 -4.98 23.12
C LEU A 44 -7.55 -3.77 22.68
N HIS A 45 -7.60 -3.44 21.40
CA HIS A 45 -6.95 -2.27 20.82
C HIS A 45 -8.00 -1.48 20.02
N PRO A 46 -8.78 -0.62 20.70
CA PRO A 46 -9.63 0.34 20.03
C PRO A 46 -8.74 1.33 19.28
N VAL A 47 -9.01 1.50 17.99
CA VAL A 47 -8.34 2.48 17.13
C VAL A 47 -9.44 3.40 16.62
N LEU A 48 -9.55 4.57 17.23
CA LEU A 48 -10.45 5.62 16.78
C LEU A 48 -9.72 6.51 15.79
N ASP A 49 -10.07 6.37 14.52
CA ASP A 49 -9.57 7.23 13.46
C ASP A 49 -10.57 8.37 13.19
N LEU A 50 -10.06 9.60 13.18
CA LEU A 50 -10.84 10.83 13.08
C LEU A 50 -10.35 11.65 11.87
N PRO A 51 -11.18 12.57 11.33
CA PRO A 51 -10.81 13.39 10.20
C PRO A 51 -9.41 14.03 10.35
N PRO A 52 -8.56 14.02 9.30
CA PRO A 52 -7.23 14.63 9.34
C PRO A 52 -7.28 16.08 9.84
N GLY A 53 -6.37 16.43 10.75
CA GLY A 53 -6.36 17.74 11.40
C GLY A 53 -7.36 17.89 12.56
N GLY A 54 -8.22 16.89 12.80
CA GLY A 54 -9.16 16.88 13.92
C GLY A 54 -10.40 17.77 13.71
N TYR A 55 -10.76 18.09 12.46
CA TYR A 55 -11.95 18.88 12.16
C TYR A 55 -12.58 18.58 10.79
N VAL A 56 -13.85 18.93 10.64
CA VAL A 56 -14.55 19.09 9.36
C VAL A 56 -15.10 20.51 9.26
N VAL A 57 -15.23 21.03 8.05
CA VAL A 57 -15.66 22.42 7.82
C VAL A 57 -17.09 22.43 7.32
N ASP A 58 -17.96 23.14 8.05
CA ASP A 58 -19.29 23.52 7.59
C ASP A 58 -19.16 24.57 6.46
N TYR A 59 -19.06 24.09 5.22
CA TYR A 59 -18.86 24.94 4.05
C TYR A 59 -20.16 25.61 3.57
N ASP A 60 -21.33 25.00 3.78
CA ASP A 60 -22.61 25.58 3.35
C ASP A 60 -23.23 26.52 4.40
N GLY A 61 -22.65 26.56 5.60
CA GLY A 61 -23.06 27.44 6.69
C GLY A 61 -24.45 27.13 7.21
N ASP A 62 -24.90 25.87 7.12
CA ASP A 62 -26.16 25.43 7.71
C ASP A 62 -26.05 25.22 9.23
N GLY A 63 -24.82 25.26 9.75
CA GLY A 63 -24.48 25.13 11.15
C GLY A 63 -24.18 23.71 11.58
N LYS A 64 -24.08 22.75 10.65
CA LYS A 64 -23.84 21.34 10.91
C LYS A 64 -22.93 20.71 9.86
N GLU A 65 -22.38 19.54 10.15
CA GLU A 65 -21.65 18.74 9.17
C GLU A 65 -21.65 17.26 9.54
N SER A 66 -21.51 16.40 8.54
CA SER A 66 -21.36 14.96 8.76
C SER A 66 -19.96 14.64 9.28
N LEU A 67 -19.90 13.94 10.42
CA LEU A 67 -18.67 13.35 10.94
C LEU A 67 -18.66 11.86 10.67
N LEU A 68 -17.64 11.44 9.91
CA LEU A 68 -17.28 10.03 9.76
C LEU A 68 -16.40 9.63 10.96
N LEU A 69 -16.90 8.70 11.77
CA LEU A 69 -16.21 8.15 12.93
C LEU A 69 -15.76 6.74 12.58
N MET A 70 -14.44 6.53 12.51
CA MET A 70 -13.88 5.27 12.03
C MET A 70 -13.29 4.46 13.17
N GLY A 71 -13.60 3.18 13.16
CA GLY A 71 -13.19 2.23 14.18
C GLY A 71 -12.84 0.88 13.59
N HIS A 72 -12.86 0.76 12.27
CA HIS A 72 -12.55 -0.47 11.56
C HIS A 72 -11.12 -0.97 11.76
N PHE A 73 -10.19 -0.10 12.15
CA PHE A 73 -8.83 -0.48 12.55
C PHE A 73 -8.74 -1.12 13.93
N SER A 74 -9.82 -1.08 14.72
CA SER A 74 -9.86 -1.68 16.06
C SER A 74 -9.79 -3.20 16.00
N HIS A 75 -9.00 -3.80 16.88
CA HIS A 75 -8.76 -5.24 16.91
C HIS A 75 -8.53 -5.75 18.34
N THR A 76 -8.29 -7.05 18.48
CA THR A 76 -7.90 -7.67 19.75
C THR A 76 -6.71 -8.60 19.53
N HIS A 77 -5.79 -8.62 20.49
CA HIS A 77 -4.68 -9.56 20.55
C HIS A 77 -5.02 -10.79 21.41
N GLU A 78 -6.27 -10.93 21.88
CA GLU A 78 -6.71 -12.12 22.60
C GLU A 78 -6.76 -13.34 21.66
N PRO A 79 -6.04 -14.44 21.97
CA PRO A 79 -6.05 -15.62 21.13
C PRO A 79 -7.46 -16.20 20.97
N LYS A 80 -7.92 -16.37 19.71
CA LYS A 80 -9.24 -16.91 19.32
C LYS A 80 -10.44 -16.01 19.61
N MET A 81 -10.21 -14.76 19.98
CA MET A 81 -11.27 -13.77 20.13
C MET A 81 -11.27 -12.82 18.95
N SER A 82 -12.41 -12.20 18.71
CA SER A 82 -12.56 -11.07 17.80
C SER A 82 -13.30 -9.96 18.52
N VAL A 83 -13.11 -8.72 18.07
CA VAL A 83 -14.03 -7.64 18.43
C VAL A 83 -15.38 -7.97 17.81
N GLU A 84 -16.42 -8.03 18.64
CA GLU A 84 -17.77 -8.37 18.22
C GLU A 84 -18.68 -7.14 18.15
N LYS A 85 -18.28 -6.03 18.78
CA LYS A 85 -19.11 -4.83 18.86
C LYS A 85 -18.31 -3.54 19.04
N TRP A 86 -18.76 -2.50 18.37
CA TRP A 86 -18.27 -1.14 18.40
C TRP A 86 -19.36 -0.24 18.98
N THR A 87 -18.99 0.55 19.98
CA THR A 87 -19.89 1.49 20.65
C THR A 87 -19.28 2.88 20.60
N TYR A 88 -19.91 3.76 19.84
CA TYR A 88 -19.53 5.16 19.73
C TYR A 88 -20.32 5.99 20.72
N SER A 89 -19.61 6.76 21.54
CA SER A 89 -20.17 7.78 22.40
C SER A 89 -19.63 9.15 22.04
N VAL A 90 -20.51 10.12 21.86
CA VAL A 90 -20.13 11.52 21.62
C VAL A 90 -20.59 12.38 22.79
N ASN A 91 -19.65 13.12 23.38
CA ASN A 91 -19.86 13.90 24.61
C ASN A 91 -20.51 13.08 25.75
N GLY A 92 -20.14 11.79 25.84
CA GLY A 92 -20.65 10.84 26.83
C GLY A 92 -22.03 10.24 26.51
N GLN A 93 -22.64 10.57 25.37
CA GLN A 93 -23.89 9.96 24.91
C GLN A 93 -23.60 8.91 23.84
N VAL A 94 -24.07 7.68 24.02
CA VAL A 94 -23.98 6.62 23.01
C VAL A 94 -24.81 7.03 21.79
N VAL A 95 -24.15 7.15 20.63
CA VAL A 95 -24.78 7.47 19.34
C VAL A 95 -24.96 6.22 18.49
N SER A 96 -24.07 5.24 18.61
CA SER A 96 -24.21 3.93 17.97
C SER A 96 -23.62 2.83 18.86
N SER A 97 -24.18 1.63 18.75
CA SER A 97 -23.67 0.43 19.42
C SER A 97 -24.11 -0.81 18.63
N GLY A 98 -23.17 -1.47 17.97
CA GLY A 98 -23.48 -2.57 17.06
C GLY A 98 -22.24 -3.19 16.42
N VAL A 99 -22.43 -3.84 15.27
CA VAL A 99 -21.35 -4.47 14.50
C VAL A 99 -20.74 -3.52 13.46
N ASP A 100 -21.37 -2.36 13.25
CA ASP A 100 -20.90 -1.35 12.31
C ASP A 100 -19.63 -0.71 12.84
N LYS A 101 -18.54 -0.93 12.11
CA LYS A 101 -17.20 -0.50 12.51
C LYS A 101 -16.99 0.98 12.34
N ASP A 102 -17.65 1.57 11.34
CA ASP A 102 -17.62 2.98 11.04
C ASP A 102 -19.05 3.51 10.99
N ILE A 103 -19.25 4.73 11.47
CA ILE A 103 -20.55 5.40 11.43
C ILE A 103 -20.39 6.80 10.87
N THR A 104 -21.47 7.32 10.30
CA THR A 104 -21.55 8.73 9.88
C THR A 104 -22.77 9.35 10.52
N GLU A 105 -22.56 10.41 11.28
CA GLU A 105 -23.60 11.12 12.01
C GLU A 105 -23.43 12.63 11.79
N GLU A 106 -24.54 13.37 11.85
CA GLU A 106 -24.55 14.82 11.66
C GLU A 106 -24.42 15.54 13.00
N TYR A 107 -23.54 16.53 13.08
CA TYR A 107 -23.28 17.29 14.30
C TYR A 107 -23.30 18.79 14.04
N ASP A 108 -23.82 19.56 15.00
CA ASP A 108 -23.75 21.02 14.96
C ASP A 108 -22.30 21.53 14.97
N THR A 109 -22.09 22.80 14.64
CA THR A 109 -20.81 23.47 14.85
C THR A 109 -20.41 23.41 16.33
N GLY A 110 -19.21 22.89 16.60
CA GLY A 110 -18.80 22.60 17.97
C GLY A 110 -17.59 21.66 18.04
N VAL A 111 -17.10 21.46 19.26
CA VAL A 111 -16.05 20.48 19.57
C VAL A 111 -16.70 19.28 20.25
N TYR A 112 -16.36 18.10 19.78
CA TYR A 112 -16.93 16.83 20.20
C TYR A 112 -15.83 15.92 20.71
N THR A 113 -16.03 15.37 21.91
CA THR A 113 -15.22 14.25 22.41
C THR A 113 -15.88 12.96 21.95
N VAL A 114 -15.18 12.20 21.13
CA VAL A 114 -15.63 10.92 20.59
C VAL A 114 -14.91 9.81 21.36
N GLN A 115 -15.67 8.87 21.90
CA GLN A 115 -15.15 7.67 22.52
C GLN A 115 -15.61 6.47 21.70
N LEU A 116 -14.67 5.65 21.24
CA LEU A 116 -14.95 4.35 20.66
C LEU A 116 -14.65 3.29 21.71
N THR A 117 -15.68 2.58 22.15
CA THR A 117 -15.54 1.40 23.01
C THR A 117 -15.73 0.15 22.16
N ILE A 118 -14.74 -0.73 22.15
CA ILE A 118 -14.86 -2.05 21.53
C ILE A 118 -15.13 -3.12 22.58
N GLU A 119 -15.88 -4.15 22.20
CA GLU A 119 -16.24 -5.29 23.02
C GLU A 119 -15.88 -6.60 22.31
N ASP A 120 -15.27 -7.54 23.03
CA ASP A 120 -15.00 -8.89 22.50
C ASP A 120 -16.10 -9.90 22.89
N GLY A 121 -15.99 -11.14 22.40
CA GLY A 121 -16.94 -12.22 22.70
C GLY A 121 -17.00 -12.69 24.17
N GLU A 122 -16.13 -12.18 25.05
CA GLU A 122 -16.19 -12.39 26.51
C GLU A 122 -16.81 -11.18 27.24
N ALA A 123 -17.36 -10.22 26.50
CA ALA A 123 -17.90 -8.95 26.98
C ALA A 123 -16.87 -8.08 27.71
N LYS A 124 -15.58 -8.26 27.44
CA LYS A 124 -14.55 -7.31 27.87
C LYS A 124 -14.61 -6.08 26.99
N THR A 125 -14.31 -4.92 27.56
CA THR A 125 -14.34 -3.66 26.83
C THR A 125 -13.09 -2.84 27.05
N LEU A 126 -12.64 -2.14 26.01
CA LEU A 126 -11.66 -1.08 26.09
C LEU A 126 -12.11 0.08 25.20
N ALA A 127 -11.73 1.29 25.57
CA ALA A 127 -12.12 2.48 24.84
C ALA A 127 -10.91 3.32 24.43
N ASP A 128 -10.97 3.86 23.21
CA ASP A 128 -10.13 4.94 22.74
C ASP A 128 -10.97 6.23 22.70
N THR A 129 -10.32 7.38 22.86
CA THR A 129 -11.01 8.68 22.92
C THR A 129 -10.22 9.73 22.17
N GLY A 130 -10.89 10.39 21.23
CA GLY A 130 -10.37 11.49 20.44
C GLY A 130 -11.28 12.71 20.53
N SER A 131 -10.83 13.80 19.94
CA SER A 131 -11.64 15.02 19.79
C SER A 131 -11.66 15.45 18.35
N VAL A 132 -12.83 15.87 17.88
CA VAL A 132 -13.06 16.38 16.53
C VAL A 132 -13.94 17.61 16.60
N ALA A 133 -13.73 18.57 15.70
CA ALA A 133 -14.53 19.78 15.63
C ALA A 133 -15.30 19.90 14.30
N VAL A 134 -16.54 20.35 14.37
CA VAL A 134 -17.24 20.94 13.22
C VAL A 134 -17.02 22.45 13.29
N VAL A 135 -16.28 22.99 12.33
CA VAL A 135 -15.85 24.39 12.34
C VAL A 135 -16.54 25.21 11.27
N PRO A 136 -16.89 26.48 11.55
CA PRO A 136 -17.48 27.34 10.53
C PRO A 136 -16.43 27.77 9.49
N ILE A 137 -16.88 27.99 8.25
CA ILE A 137 -16.05 28.40 7.10
C ILE A 137 -15.25 29.70 7.33
N ASP A 138 -15.64 30.56 8.28
CA ASP A 138 -14.95 31.81 8.60
C ASP A 138 -13.83 31.65 9.63
N LYS A 139 -13.69 30.48 10.24
CA LYS A 139 -12.73 30.19 11.30
C LYS A 139 -12.18 28.77 11.22
N ILE A 140 -11.70 28.40 10.04
CA ILE A 140 -11.07 27.11 9.78
C ILE A 140 -9.70 27.08 10.47
N PRO A 141 -9.39 26.06 11.28
CA PRO A 141 -8.08 25.92 11.91
C PRO A 141 -6.92 25.93 10.90
N GLY A 142 -5.78 26.47 11.33
CA GLY A 142 -4.60 26.59 10.50
C GLY A 142 -4.65 27.77 9.52
N CYS A 143 -3.73 27.80 8.56
CA CYS A 143 -3.53 28.92 7.65
C CYS A 143 -3.87 28.57 6.21
N ALA A 144 -4.42 29.55 5.49
CA ALA A 144 -4.58 29.47 4.05
C ALA A 144 -3.22 29.59 3.37
N ALA A 145 -3.00 28.87 2.28
CA ALA A 145 -1.75 28.92 1.55
C ALA A 145 -1.92 28.97 0.03
N PHE A 146 -0.97 29.65 -0.60
CA PHE A 146 -0.97 30.00 -2.01
C PHE A 146 0.44 29.80 -2.58
N LEU A 147 0.58 28.93 -3.58
CA LEU A 147 1.85 28.71 -4.27
C LEU A 147 1.89 29.52 -5.57
N TYR A 148 2.96 30.28 -5.76
CA TYR A 148 3.23 31.06 -6.98
C TYR A 148 4.50 30.57 -7.65
N LYS A 149 4.49 30.57 -8.98
CA LYS A 149 5.64 30.17 -9.81
C LYS A 149 5.94 31.25 -10.85
N PRO A 150 6.52 32.41 -10.45
CA PRO A 150 6.94 33.43 -11.40
C PRO A 150 8.16 32.94 -12.21
N PRO A 151 8.49 33.58 -13.35
CA PRO A 151 9.76 33.37 -14.03
C PRO A 151 10.94 33.57 -13.05
N SER A 152 11.99 32.75 -13.15
CA SER A 152 13.09 32.75 -12.17
C SER A 152 13.77 34.12 -11.99
N SER A 153 13.79 34.94 -13.04
CA SER A 153 14.32 36.32 -13.01
C SER A 153 13.46 37.30 -12.21
N GLN A 154 12.21 36.95 -11.91
CA GLN A 154 11.24 37.77 -11.18
C GLN A 154 10.94 37.24 -9.78
N LEU A 155 11.52 36.11 -9.37
CA LEU A 155 11.29 35.48 -8.05
C LEU A 155 11.49 36.46 -6.90
N SER A 156 12.65 37.12 -6.83
CA SER A 156 12.93 38.10 -5.75
C SER A 156 12.04 39.33 -5.81
N GLY A 157 11.59 39.74 -7.01
CA GLY A 157 10.65 40.84 -7.16
C GLY A 157 9.30 40.51 -6.55
N PHE A 158 8.70 39.38 -6.94
CA PHE A 158 7.39 38.96 -6.42
C PHE A 158 7.43 38.46 -4.97
N PHE A 159 8.59 38.05 -4.46
CA PHE A 159 8.73 37.62 -3.08
C PHE A 159 8.25 38.69 -2.08
N GLU A 160 8.48 39.97 -2.36
CA GLU A 160 8.05 41.08 -1.48
C GLU A 160 6.72 41.72 -1.89
N ALA A 161 6.05 41.19 -2.92
CA ALA A 161 4.79 41.74 -3.40
C ALA A 161 3.71 41.71 -2.31
N PRO A 162 2.87 42.76 -2.17
CA PRO A 162 1.66 42.66 -1.36
C PRO A 162 0.65 41.69 -1.99
N MET A 163 -0.09 41.00 -1.13
CA MET A 163 -1.26 40.22 -1.54
C MET A 163 -2.46 41.14 -1.82
N ASP A 164 -3.23 40.84 -2.85
CA ASP A 164 -4.54 41.41 -3.17
C ASP A 164 -5.50 40.27 -3.50
N GLY A 165 -6.34 39.91 -2.52
CA GLY A 165 -7.06 38.64 -2.52
C GLY A 165 -6.07 37.47 -2.49
N PHE A 166 -6.06 36.66 -3.56
CA PHE A 166 -5.09 35.58 -3.75
C PHE A 166 -3.93 35.96 -4.66
N ASN A 167 -3.86 37.18 -5.17
CA ASN A 167 -2.87 37.56 -6.16
C ASN A 167 -1.72 38.34 -5.55
N LEU A 168 -0.54 38.26 -6.15
CA LEU A 168 0.58 39.15 -5.84
C LEU A 168 0.63 40.30 -6.84
N LYS A 169 0.72 41.56 -6.37
CA LYS A 169 0.70 42.74 -7.26
C LYS A 169 1.91 43.65 -7.08
N ILE A 170 2.63 43.93 -8.18
CA ILE A 170 3.74 44.90 -8.22
C ILE A 170 3.66 45.72 -9.50
N GLY A 171 3.68 47.06 -9.39
CA GLY A 171 3.90 47.95 -10.53
C GLY A 171 2.91 47.75 -11.69
N GLY A 172 1.65 47.42 -11.40
CA GLY A 172 0.62 47.13 -12.40
C GLY A 172 0.61 45.69 -12.95
N THR A 173 1.55 44.85 -12.53
CA THR A 173 1.60 43.42 -12.87
C THR A 173 0.92 42.60 -11.77
N THR A 174 0.07 41.65 -12.17
CA THR A 174 -0.61 40.71 -11.27
C THR A 174 -0.06 39.30 -11.51
N LEU A 175 0.34 38.62 -10.44
CA LEU A 175 0.73 37.22 -10.45
C LEU A 175 -0.33 36.41 -9.70
N GLU A 176 -1.03 35.56 -10.45
CA GLU A 176 -2.02 34.64 -9.91
C GLU A 176 -1.35 33.40 -9.30
N PRO A 177 -1.95 32.79 -8.26
CA PRO A 177 -1.45 31.55 -7.70
C PRO A 177 -1.59 30.41 -8.72
N LYS A 178 -0.71 29.41 -8.59
CA LYS A 178 -0.78 28.15 -9.35
C LYS A 178 -1.43 27.03 -8.55
N TRP A 179 -1.45 27.16 -7.23
CA TRP A 179 -2.09 26.22 -6.31
C TRP A 179 -2.59 26.98 -5.07
N ILE A 180 -3.73 26.58 -4.54
CA ILE A 180 -4.32 27.10 -3.30
C ILE A 180 -4.65 25.92 -2.38
N GLY A 181 -4.39 26.04 -1.09
CA GLY A 181 -4.77 25.05 -0.09
C GLY A 181 -4.74 25.63 1.31
N SER A 182 -4.64 24.76 2.31
CA SER A 182 -4.51 25.14 3.72
C SER A 182 -3.57 24.18 4.44
N SER A 183 -3.09 24.55 5.63
CA SER A 183 -2.41 23.60 6.50
C SER A 183 -3.42 22.56 7.00
N LEU A 184 -3.01 21.28 7.01
CA LEU A 184 -3.84 20.16 7.47
C LEU A 184 -3.51 19.74 8.91
N ASP A 185 -2.35 20.15 9.44
CA ASP A 185 -1.83 19.79 10.76
C ASP A 185 -1.95 20.96 11.76
N ASN A 186 -1.71 20.67 13.05
CA ASN A 186 -1.75 21.64 14.16
C ASN A 186 -1.04 22.97 13.83
N GLY A 187 -1.84 24.04 13.70
CA GLY A 187 -1.32 25.38 13.42
C GLY A 187 -1.05 25.64 11.94
N CYS A 188 0.02 26.37 11.64
CA CYS A 188 0.40 26.73 10.28
C CYS A 188 1.68 25.99 9.88
N GLU A 189 1.53 24.73 9.47
CA GLU A 189 2.62 23.85 9.04
C GLU A 189 2.32 23.20 7.69
N PHE A 190 3.34 23.12 6.83
CA PHE A 190 3.29 22.47 5.53
C PHE A 190 4.43 21.45 5.44
N LYS A 191 4.08 20.17 5.53
CA LYS A 191 5.00 19.05 5.35
C LYS A 191 5.11 18.70 3.85
N PRO A 192 6.31 18.70 3.27
CA PRO A 192 6.51 18.17 1.94
C PRO A 192 6.19 16.67 1.88
N ASP A 193 5.64 16.22 0.77
CA ASP A 193 5.39 14.79 0.53
C ASP A 193 6.71 14.00 0.59
N GLY A 194 6.76 12.94 1.41
CA GLY A 194 8.01 12.20 1.68
C GLY A 194 8.65 11.58 0.43
N ARG A 195 7.84 11.28 -0.59
CA ARG A 195 8.28 10.59 -1.81
C ARG A 195 8.63 11.55 -2.94
N THR A 196 7.73 12.48 -3.23
CA THR A 196 7.83 13.41 -4.37
C THR A 196 8.45 14.76 -3.99
N ASN A 197 8.52 15.09 -2.70
CA ASN A 197 8.84 16.42 -2.14
C ASN A 197 7.89 17.53 -2.61
N ASN A 198 6.68 17.14 -3.03
CA ASN A 198 5.63 18.06 -3.43
C ASN A 198 5.10 18.84 -2.22
N ILE A 199 4.83 20.13 -2.41
CA ILE A 199 4.30 21.00 -1.35
C ILE A 199 2.78 21.05 -1.47
N MET A 200 2.06 20.80 -0.36
CA MET A 200 0.58 20.88 -0.29
C MET A 200 -0.15 20.01 -1.34
N GLY A 201 0.39 18.83 -1.65
CA GLY A 201 -0.15 17.94 -2.69
C GLY A 201 -0.12 18.52 -4.11
N SER A 202 0.61 19.63 -4.32
CA SER A 202 0.80 20.25 -5.64
C SER A 202 1.95 19.60 -6.39
N PRO A 203 2.03 19.67 -7.74
CA PRO A 203 3.19 19.18 -8.49
C PRO A 203 4.44 20.08 -8.34
N PHE A 204 4.44 21.03 -7.38
CA PHE A 204 5.51 22.00 -7.20
C PHE A 204 6.38 21.66 -5.98
N LYS A 205 7.68 21.53 -6.23
CA LYS A 205 8.70 21.27 -5.21
C LYS A 205 9.73 22.39 -5.06
N GLN A 206 9.99 23.17 -6.11
CA GLN A 206 11.05 24.18 -6.15
C GLN A 206 10.72 25.36 -7.07
N ASP A 207 11.53 26.41 -6.98
CA ASP A 207 11.38 27.68 -7.68
C ASP A 207 9.99 28.30 -7.49
N VAL A 208 9.50 28.25 -6.26
CA VAL A 208 8.17 28.72 -5.86
C VAL A 208 8.24 29.71 -4.71
N ILE A 209 7.21 30.54 -4.64
CA ILE A 209 6.89 31.36 -3.47
C ILE A 209 5.67 30.73 -2.81
N LEU A 210 5.82 30.25 -1.58
CA LEU A 210 4.70 29.85 -0.74
C LEU A 210 4.29 31.05 0.11
N ARG A 211 3.05 31.54 -0.07
CA ARG A 211 2.43 32.52 0.82
C ARG A 211 1.44 31.81 1.72
N ALA A 212 1.59 31.93 3.04
CA ALA A 212 0.56 31.53 3.99
C ALA A 212 -0.05 32.75 4.68
N LYS A 213 -1.35 32.72 4.96
CA LYS A 213 -2.06 33.78 5.69
C LYS A 213 -3.01 33.18 6.72
N GLY A 214 -3.16 33.88 7.83
CA GLY A 214 -4.12 33.50 8.85
C GLY A 214 -4.28 34.57 9.92
N THR A 215 -5.05 34.22 10.94
CA THR A 215 -5.27 35.00 12.15
C THR A 215 -4.59 34.27 13.30
N LEU A 216 -3.67 34.92 13.99
CA LEU A 216 -3.08 34.45 15.24
C LEU A 216 -3.81 35.10 16.41
N LYS A 217 -4.37 34.28 17.30
CA LYS A 217 -5.05 34.73 18.51
C LYS A 217 -4.06 34.76 19.68
N VAL A 218 -3.59 35.95 20.02
CA VAL A 218 -2.63 36.18 21.11
C VAL A 218 -3.32 36.18 22.47
N ASN A 219 -2.75 35.43 23.41
CA ASN A 219 -3.17 35.36 24.81
C ASN A 219 -1.98 35.60 25.76
N ASP A 220 -2.23 35.77 27.07
CA ASP A 220 -1.16 36.07 28.05
C ASP A 220 -0.17 34.92 28.24
N GLY A 221 -0.56 33.67 27.96
CA GLY A 221 0.33 32.51 28.03
C GLY A 221 1.36 32.48 26.89
N MET A 222 1.10 33.20 25.80
CA MET A 222 2.04 33.33 24.67
C MET A 222 3.16 34.34 24.92
N LYS A 223 3.09 35.12 26.00
CA LYS A 223 4.02 36.24 26.22
C LYS A 223 5.18 35.82 27.10
N ASN A 224 6.38 36.24 26.72
CA ASN A 224 7.57 36.13 27.54
C ASN A 224 7.52 37.09 28.74
N ASN A 225 8.55 37.06 29.61
CA ASN A 225 8.64 37.92 30.80
C ASN A 225 8.70 39.43 30.50
N LYS A 226 8.84 39.84 29.23
CA LYS A 226 8.81 41.23 28.76
C LYS A 226 7.47 41.62 28.13
N GLY A 227 6.52 40.69 28.04
CA GLY A 227 5.22 40.92 27.39
C GLY A 227 5.23 40.74 25.87
N GLU A 228 6.32 40.22 25.29
CA GLU A 228 6.47 39.97 23.86
C GLU A 228 6.05 38.54 23.52
N VAL A 229 5.47 38.32 22.34
CA VAL A 229 5.20 36.97 21.80
C VAL A 229 6.41 36.54 20.97
N PRO A 230 7.16 35.49 21.38
CA PRO A 230 8.24 34.95 20.57
C PRO A 230 7.65 34.13 19.41
N ILE A 231 8.04 34.48 18.19
CA ILE A 231 7.58 33.86 16.96
C ILE A 231 8.77 33.22 16.24
N THR A 232 8.67 31.94 15.97
CA THR A 232 9.67 31.19 15.21
C THR A 232 9.05 30.75 13.89
N VAL A 233 9.71 31.05 12.77
CA VAL A 233 9.33 30.56 11.45
C VAL A 233 10.36 29.53 11.02
N ASN A 234 9.97 28.25 10.95
CA ASN A 234 10.84 27.24 10.37
C ASN A 234 10.92 27.47 8.86
N ALA A 235 12.15 27.48 8.38
CA ALA A 235 12.54 27.92 7.07
C ALA A 235 13.71 27.12 6.52
N GLU A 236 14.09 25.99 7.13
CA GLU A 236 15.29 25.25 6.73
C GLU A 236 15.38 24.88 5.24
N PRO A 237 14.27 24.65 4.49
CA PRO A 237 14.34 24.50 3.04
C PRO A 237 14.18 25.81 2.23
N ALA A 238 13.88 26.94 2.88
CA ALA A 238 13.68 28.23 2.22
C ALA A 238 14.95 29.08 2.20
N VAL A 239 15.26 29.67 1.04
CA VAL A 239 16.44 30.56 0.88
C VAL A 239 16.16 31.96 1.43
N GLN A 240 14.89 32.38 1.46
CA GLN A 240 14.44 33.63 2.07
C GLN A 240 13.07 33.46 2.72
N THR A 241 12.87 34.14 3.85
CA THR A 241 11.58 34.18 4.55
C THR A 241 11.22 35.58 5.01
N MET A 242 9.92 35.88 5.00
CA MET A 242 9.39 37.15 5.48
C MET A 242 8.06 36.92 6.19
N LEU A 243 7.90 37.57 7.33
CA LEU A 243 6.68 37.56 8.14
C LEU A 243 6.11 38.99 8.15
N TRP A 244 4.80 39.12 7.99
CA TRP A 244 4.07 40.34 8.28
C TRP A 244 3.06 40.05 9.37
N VAL A 245 2.92 40.96 10.34
CA VAL A 245 1.83 40.94 11.33
C VAL A 245 1.14 42.30 11.30
N ASP A 246 -0.18 42.30 11.17
CA ASP A 246 -1.03 43.47 10.99
C ASP A 246 -0.51 44.42 9.89
N GLY A 247 -0.04 43.85 8.79
CA GLY A 247 0.49 44.57 7.63
C GLY A 247 1.89 45.17 7.83
N LYS A 248 2.55 44.93 8.97
CA LYS A 248 3.93 45.40 9.23
C LYS A 248 4.92 44.26 9.06
N PRO A 249 6.03 44.45 8.31
CA PRO A 249 7.04 43.41 8.15
C PRO A 249 7.84 43.22 9.44
N PHE A 250 8.18 41.97 9.75
CA PHE A 250 9.04 41.54 10.85
C PHE A 250 10.35 40.98 10.30
N ALA A 251 11.47 41.47 10.82
CA ALA A 251 12.79 40.97 10.44
C ALA A 251 13.06 39.63 11.15
N LEU A 252 13.34 38.58 10.38
CA LEU A 252 13.67 37.25 10.90
C LEU A 252 15.20 37.10 11.05
N GLY A 253 15.69 36.90 12.28
CA GLY A 253 17.08 36.56 12.57
C GLY A 253 17.24 35.06 12.75
N LYS A 254 17.90 34.37 11.80
CA LYS A 254 18.05 32.89 11.80
C LYS A 254 16.70 32.13 11.96
N GLY A 255 15.64 32.65 11.34
CA GLY A 255 14.28 32.07 11.43
C GLY A 255 13.45 32.50 12.65
N ASN A 256 13.98 33.35 13.53
CA ASN A 256 13.26 33.80 14.75
C ASN A 256 12.96 35.30 14.70
N ALA A 257 11.82 35.70 15.27
CA ALA A 257 11.45 37.10 15.54
C ALA A 257 10.74 37.22 16.90
N GLU A 258 10.82 38.40 17.51
CA GLU A 258 10.06 38.75 18.72
C GLU A 258 9.16 39.93 18.40
N ALA A 259 7.89 39.87 18.82
CA ALA A 259 6.88 40.88 18.54
C ALA A 259 6.10 41.28 19.79
N GLU A 260 5.99 42.59 20.06
CA GLU A 260 5.05 43.12 21.05
C GLU A 260 3.63 43.11 20.45
N LEU A 261 2.85 42.07 20.77
CA LEU A 261 1.46 41.92 20.34
C LEU A 261 0.51 42.07 21.52
N ALA A 262 -0.59 42.79 21.30
CA ALA A 262 -1.67 42.88 22.29
C ALA A 262 -2.41 41.54 22.39
N ASN A 263 -3.19 41.33 23.46
CA ASN A 263 -4.11 40.19 23.46
C ASN A 263 -5.21 40.43 22.42
N GLY A 264 -5.52 39.42 21.63
CA GLY A 264 -6.53 39.51 20.59
C GLY A 264 -6.10 38.86 19.28
N ALA A 265 -6.91 39.06 18.25
CA ALA A 265 -6.67 38.53 16.93
C ALA A 265 -5.73 39.45 16.14
N HIS A 266 -4.65 38.88 15.61
CA HIS A 266 -3.66 39.55 14.77
C HIS A 266 -3.61 38.86 13.41
N GLN A 267 -3.65 39.62 12.32
CA GLN A 267 -3.51 39.05 10.98
C GLN A 267 -2.03 38.82 10.69
N PHE A 268 -1.69 37.67 10.10
CA PHE A 268 -0.34 37.41 9.67
C PHE A 268 -0.27 36.92 8.22
N GLU A 269 0.87 37.20 7.60
CA GLU A 269 1.27 36.63 6.32
C GLU A 269 2.71 36.12 6.44
N ILE A 270 3.00 34.96 5.88
CA ILE A 270 4.35 34.40 5.80
C ILE A 270 4.67 34.12 4.34
N SER A 271 5.90 34.43 3.94
CA SER A 271 6.45 34.05 2.64
C SER A 271 7.66 33.17 2.82
N TRP A 272 7.70 32.08 2.07
CA TRP A 272 8.90 31.28 1.87
C TRP A 272 9.28 31.31 0.39
N LEU A 273 10.53 31.69 0.11
CA LEU A 273 11.14 31.53 -1.21
C LEU A 273 11.88 30.20 -1.25
N ILE A 274 11.36 29.27 -2.04
CA ILE A 274 11.85 27.89 -2.12
C ILE A 274 12.51 27.72 -3.48
N LYS A 275 13.86 27.65 -3.51
CA LYS A 275 14.63 27.44 -4.76
C LYS A 275 14.99 25.99 -5.00
N ASP A 276 15.10 25.20 -3.94
CA ASP A 276 15.40 23.77 -3.97
C ASP A 276 14.22 23.01 -3.33
N PRO A 277 14.01 21.72 -3.65
CA PRO A 277 12.97 20.91 -3.04
C PRO A 277 13.02 20.94 -1.51
N ALA A 278 11.87 21.21 -0.89
CA ALA A 278 11.76 21.20 0.56
C ALA A 278 11.77 19.75 1.06
N SER A 279 12.70 19.42 1.96
CA SER A 279 12.79 18.10 2.62
C SER A 279 12.42 18.15 4.11
N LYS A 280 11.95 19.32 4.59
CA LYS A 280 11.58 19.57 5.98
C LYS A 280 10.31 20.43 6.04
N PRO A 281 9.56 20.38 7.15
CA PRO A 281 8.35 21.19 7.29
C PRO A 281 8.62 22.71 7.26
N LEU A 282 7.71 23.45 6.65
CA LEU A 282 7.64 24.90 6.68
C LEU A 282 6.56 25.31 7.69
N SER A 283 6.91 26.01 8.76
CA SER A 283 5.99 26.17 9.90
C SER A 283 6.12 27.50 10.64
N LEU A 284 5.03 27.87 11.34
CA LEU A 284 4.98 28.93 12.33
C LEU A 284 4.83 28.33 13.74
N HIS A 285 5.73 28.73 14.64
CA HIS A 285 5.76 28.34 16.04
C HIS A 285 5.66 29.56 16.95
N THR A 286 5.04 29.39 18.10
CA THR A 286 4.97 30.38 19.20
C THR A 286 5.57 29.73 20.45
N ASN A 287 6.38 30.47 21.22
CA ASN A 287 7.06 29.92 22.43
C ASN A 287 7.92 28.64 22.21
N GLY A 288 8.31 28.34 20.97
CA GLY A 288 9.07 27.13 20.64
C GLY A 288 8.23 25.86 20.44
N GLU A 289 6.89 25.97 20.49
CA GLU A 289 5.95 24.90 20.17
C GLU A 289 5.13 25.26 18.92
N ALA A 290 4.58 24.26 18.22
CA ALA A 290 3.65 24.53 17.13
C ALA A 290 2.41 25.23 17.71
N ALA A 291 1.97 26.31 17.07
CA ALA A 291 0.79 27.04 17.53
C ALA A 291 -0.41 26.10 17.56
N ALA A 292 -1.15 26.09 18.68
CA ALA A 292 -2.25 25.17 18.86
C ALA A 292 -3.42 25.45 17.90
N ILE A 293 -4.29 24.46 17.71
CA ILE A 293 -5.41 24.49 16.76
C ILE A 293 -6.39 25.66 16.98
N ASP A 294 -6.49 26.17 18.21
CA ASP A 294 -7.34 27.30 18.58
C ASP A 294 -6.64 28.67 18.52
N GLU A 295 -5.34 28.66 18.25
CA GLU A 295 -4.49 29.85 18.17
C GLU A 295 -4.39 30.39 16.74
N ILE A 296 -4.46 29.52 15.72
CA ILE A 296 -4.37 29.92 14.32
C ILE A 296 -5.62 29.48 13.57
N SER A 297 -6.24 30.42 12.85
CA SER A 297 -7.35 30.13 11.93
C SER A 297 -7.34 31.02 10.69
N HIS A 298 -8.04 30.61 9.64
CA HIS A 298 -8.30 31.41 8.45
C HIS A 298 -9.77 31.35 8.02
N SER A 299 -10.20 32.31 7.21
CA SER A 299 -11.56 32.39 6.66
C SER A 299 -11.54 32.06 5.17
N GLN A 300 -12.48 31.21 4.75
CA GLN A 300 -12.75 30.90 3.33
C GLN A 300 -14.07 31.47 2.80
N GLN A 301 -14.79 32.24 3.61
CA GLN A 301 -16.13 32.73 3.28
C GLN A 301 -16.20 33.54 1.97
N GLU A 302 -15.17 34.33 1.68
CA GLU A 302 -15.10 35.22 0.51
C GLU A 302 -14.24 34.66 -0.62
N TYR A 303 -13.98 33.34 -0.62
CA TYR A 303 -13.13 32.74 -1.65
C TYR A 303 -13.82 32.79 -3.01
N THR A 304 -13.18 33.47 -3.97
CA THR A 304 -13.44 33.21 -5.38
C THR A 304 -13.01 31.76 -5.68
N PRO A 305 -13.84 30.94 -6.36
CA PRO A 305 -13.49 29.54 -6.62
C PRO A 305 -12.17 29.45 -7.39
N PHE A 306 -11.35 28.46 -7.09
CA PHE A 306 -10.09 28.21 -7.77
C PHE A 306 -9.90 26.71 -7.99
N ILE A 307 -9.66 26.28 -9.23
CA ILE A 307 -9.36 24.89 -9.56
C ILE A 307 -7.85 24.68 -9.57
N ASN A 308 -7.38 23.85 -8.65
CA ASN A 308 -6.00 23.36 -8.61
C ASN A 308 -5.75 22.36 -9.72
N ARG A 309 -6.54 21.28 -9.78
CA ARG A 309 -6.42 20.20 -10.77
C ARG A 309 -7.77 19.58 -11.12
N ILE A 310 -7.77 18.87 -12.26
CA ILE A 310 -8.82 17.94 -12.67
C ILE A 310 -8.12 16.62 -12.93
N SER A 311 -8.62 15.53 -12.37
CA SER A 311 -8.04 14.20 -12.55
C SER A 311 -9.14 13.15 -12.80
N PRO A 312 -9.08 12.36 -13.88
CA PRO A 312 -8.19 12.53 -15.03
C PRO A 312 -8.52 13.81 -15.84
N THR A 313 -7.55 14.30 -16.63
CA THR A 313 -7.75 15.48 -17.51
C THR A 313 -8.39 15.14 -18.85
N LYS A 314 -8.62 13.85 -19.13
CA LYS A 314 -9.30 13.38 -20.32
C LYS A 314 -10.27 12.25 -19.97
N GLY A 315 -11.27 12.04 -20.82
CA GLY A 315 -12.21 10.94 -20.71
C GLY A 315 -12.63 10.44 -22.09
N HIS A 316 -13.17 9.22 -22.12
CA HIS A 316 -13.65 8.63 -23.36
C HIS A 316 -14.90 9.36 -23.87
N VAL A 317 -15.09 9.36 -25.20
CA VAL A 317 -16.25 9.98 -25.86
C VAL A 317 -17.59 9.38 -25.42
N SER A 318 -17.62 8.13 -24.95
CA SER A 318 -18.83 7.51 -24.38
C SER A 318 -19.23 8.08 -23.02
N GLY A 319 -18.33 8.74 -22.30
CA GLY A 319 -18.53 9.17 -20.93
C GLY A 319 -18.62 8.03 -19.91
N GLY A 320 -19.13 8.35 -18.71
CA GLY A 320 -19.24 7.44 -17.57
C GLY A 320 -18.01 7.44 -16.65
N GLN A 321 -16.89 8.02 -17.06
CA GLN A 321 -15.73 8.20 -16.17
C GLN A 321 -16.02 9.25 -15.10
N LYS A 322 -15.58 8.98 -13.88
CA LYS A 322 -15.53 9.97 -12.80
C LYS A 322 -14.30 10.84 -12.97
N ILE A 323 -14.49 12.15 -12.87
CA ILE A 323 -13.41 13.12 -12.73
C ILE A 323 -13.51 13.78 -11.37
N THR A 324 -12.37 13.96 -10.73
CA THR A 324 -12.23 14.74 -9.50
C THR A 324 -11.67 16.10 -9.85
N ILE A 325 -12.42 17.14 -9.50
CA ILE A 325 -12.03 18.54 -9.63
C ILE A 325 -11.68 19.01 -8.22
N GLU A 326 -10.42 19.39 -8.03
CA GLU A 326 -9.92 19.82 -6.72
C GLU A 326 -9.54 21.28 -6.74
N GLY A 327 -9.70 21.92 -5.59
CA GLY A 327 -9.48 23.35 -5.47
C GLY A 327 -9.94 23.90 -4.13
N ALA A 328 -10.40 25.15 -4.17
CA ALA A 328 -10.95 25.85 -3.01
C ALA A 328 -12.06 26.80 -3.44
N GLY A 329 -12.95 27.14 -2.51
CA GLY A 329 -14.06 28.06 -2.74
C GLY A 329 -15.15 27.48 -3.65
N PHE A 330 -15.25 26.16 -3.76
CA PHE A 330 -16.32 25.48 -4.49
C PHE A 330 -17.63 25.44 -3.72
N MET A 331 -17.64 25.72 -2.43
CA MET A 331 -18.86 25.83 -1.63
C MET A 331 -18.69 26.95 -0.62
N ASN A 332 -19.77 27.71 -0.42
CA ASN A 332 -19.92 28.70 0.63
C ASN A 332 -21.43 28.90 0.90
N PRO A 333 -21.82 29.57 1.99
CA PRO A 333 -23.24 29.72 2.33
C PRO A 333 -24.06 30.48 1.29
N ASP A 334 -23.41 31.33 0.51
CA ASP A 334 -24.05 32.06 -0.57
C ASP A 334 -24.22 31.20 -1.83
N ALA A 335 -23.30 30.28 -2.11
CA ALA A 335 -23.36 29.33 -3.22
C ALA A 335 -24.58 28.41 -3.08
N VAL A 336 -24.88 27.94 -1.88
CA VAL A 336 -26.08 27.14 -1.61
C VAL A 336 -27.36 27.96 -1.78
N LYS A 337 -27.38 29.21 -1.30
CA LYS A 337 -28.57 30.08 -1.37
C LYS A 337 -28.85 30.65 -2.76
N ARG A 338 -27.79 31.01 -3.49
CA ARG A 338 -27.87 31.75 -4.77
C ARG A 338 -27.53 30.88 -5.98
N GLY A 339 -27.23 29.61 -5.75
CA GLY A 339 -26.87 28.64 -6.76
C GLY A 339 -25.40 28.74 -7.15
N ALA A 340 -24.85 27.60 -7.55
CA ALA A 340 -23.52 27.51 -8.09
C ALA A 340 -23.44 26.36 -9.08
N SER A 341 -22.48 26.46 -10.01
CA SER A 341 -22.47 25.60 -11.18
C SER A 341 -21.06 25.24 -11.60
N LEU A 342 -20.91 23.99 -12.02
CA LEU A 342 -19.77 23.51 -12.77
C LEU A 342 -20.04 23.86 -14.23
N LEU A 343 -19.22 24.74 -14.79
CA LEU A 343 -19.27 25.07 -16.21
C LEU A 343 -18.40 24.06 -16.96
N PHE A 344 -19.04 23.00 -17.46
CA PHE A 344 -18.38 21.94 -18.23
C PHE A 344 -18.58 22.21 -19.73
N GLY A 345 -17.58 22.83 -20.35
CA GLY A 345 -17.66 23.32 -21.71
C GLY A 345 -18.62 24.50 -21.83
N LYS A 346 -19.69 24.34 -22.62
CA LYS A 346 -20.76 25.34 -22.75
C LYS A 346 -21.96 25.03 -21.85
N THR A 347 -21.93 23.91 -21.12
CA THR A 347 -23.06 23.40 -20.34
C THR A 347 -22.88 23.79 -18.87
N PRO A 348 -23.77 24.62 -18.30
CA PRO A 348 -23.85 24.81 -16.87
C PRO A 348 -24.46 23.56 -16.23
N VAL A 349 -23.73 22.95 -15.32
CA VAL A 349 -24.17 21.82 -14.47
C VAL A 349 -24.40 22.39 -13.08
N ASP A 350 -25.62 22.33 -12.60
CA ASP A 350 -25.92 22.68 -11.21
C ASP A 350 -25.36 21.57 -10.31
N TYR A 351 -24.24 21.83 -9.63
CA TYR A 351 -23.54 20.77 -8.93
C TYR A 351 -24.18 20.37 -7.60
N LEU A 352 -25.26 21.04 -7.19
CA LEU A 352 -26.05 20.67 -6.02
C LEU A 352 -27.21 19.73 -6.36
N THR A 353 -27.61 19.66 -7.64
CA THR A 353 -28.83 18.95 -8.06
C THR A 353 -28.67 17.99 -9.23
N ASP A 354 -27.63 18.12 -10.05
CA ASP A 354 -27.36 17.17 -11.14
C ASP A 354 -26.86 15.83 -10.57
N THR A 355 -27.53 14.74 -10.92
CA THR A 355 -27.23 13.39 -10.40
C THR A 355 -25.85 12.86 -10.81
N ARG A 356 -25.21 13.46 -11.81
CA ARG A 356 -23.83 13.12 -12.19
C ARG A 356 -22.80 13.78 -11.29
N VAL A 357 -23.18 14.77 -10.48
CA VAL A 357 -22.31 15.24 -9.39
C VAL A 357 -22.48 14.27 -8.23
N LEU A 358 -21.49 13.40 -8.08
CA LEU A 358 -21.47 12.34 -7.08
C LEU A 358 -21.06 12.88 -5.71
N LYS A 359 -20.29 13.97 -5.68
CA LYS A 359 -19.84 14.66 -4.47
C LYS A 359 -19.53 16.12 -4.77
N ALA A 360 -19.88 17.03 -3.87
CA ALA A 360 -19.48 18.44 -3.91
C ALA A 360 -19.22 18.96 -2.50
N SER A 361 -18.04 19.55 -2.28
CA SER A 361 -17.63 20.19 -1.03
C SER A 361 -16.98 21.55 -1.32
N GLY A 362 -16.44 22.21 -0.28
CA GLY A 362 -15.67 23.44 -0.44
C GLY A 362 -14.40 23.30 -1.29
N THR A 363 -13.84 22.09 -1.38
CA THR A 363 -12.52 21.82 -1.97
C THR A 363 -12.52 20.76 -3.07
N GLU A 364 -13.62 20.01 -3.24
CA GLU A 364 -13.70 18.89 -4.17
C GLU A 364 -15.06 18.81 -4.87
N ILE A 365 -15.06 18.49 -6.16
CA ILE A 365 -16.26 18.07 -6.90
C ILE A 365 -15.92 16.77 -7.63
N VAL A 366 -16.68 15.72 -7.40
CA VAL A 366 -16.61 14.46 -8.17
C VAL A 366 -17.75 14.46 -9.17
N TYR A 367 -17.42 14.45 -10.46
CA TYR A 367 -18.37 14.52 -11.57
C TYR A 367 -18.24 13.32 -12.49
N GLU A 368 -19.34 12.62 -12.75
CA GLU A 368 -19.42 11.60 -13.80
C GLU A 368 -19.65 12.28 -15.15
N ILE A 369 -18.66 12.20 -16.04
CA ILE A 369 -18.72 12.92 -17.30
C ILE A 369 -19.79 12.31 -18.22
N PRO A 370 -20.60 13.13 -18.91
CA PRO A 370 -21.52 12.62 -19.92
C PRO A 370 -20.77 12.15 -21.17
N PRO A 371 -21.45 11.49 -22.12
CA PRO A 371 -20.95 11.35 -23.48
C PRO A 371 -20.61 12.71 -24.10
N GLY A 372 -19.54 12.77 -24.88
CA GLY A 372 -19.00 14.01 -25.47
C GLY A 372 -18.36 13.80 -26.83
N GLU A 373 -18.18 14.90 -27.59
CA GLU A 373 -17.50 14.87 -28.89
C GLU A 373 -15.98 14.98 -28.70
N GLU A 374 -15.21 14.32 -29.59
CA GLU A 374 -13.75 14.40 -29.66
C GLU A 374 -13.26 15.87 -29.64
N GLY A 375 -12.36 16.19 -28.71
CA GLY A 375 -11.77 17.52 -28.59
C GLY A 375 -11.66 18.02 -27.15
N GLU A 376 -11.15 19.25 -27.00
CA GLU A 376 -10.99 19.88 -25.69
C GLU A 376 -12.14 20.84 -25.36
N LEU A 377 -12.54 20.84 -24.09
CA LEU A 377 -13.46 21.82 -23.51
C LEU A 377 -12.83 22.51 -22.29
N SER A 378 -13.38 23.67 -21.93
CA SER A 378 -12.98 24.38 -20.71
C SER A 378 -13.86 23.98 -19.54
N VAL A 379 -13.24 23.74 -18.39
CA VAL A 379 -13.90 23.49 -17.11
C VAL A 379 -13.62 24.67 -16.18
N SER A 380 -14.67 25.18 -15.53
CA SER A 380 -14.56 26.20 -14.48
C SER A 380 -15.71 26.08 -13.49
N VAL A 381 -15.52 26.54 -12.26
CA VAL A 381 -16.57 26.61 -11.24
C VAL A 381 -17.06 28.05 -11.13
N LYS A 382 -18.37 28.23 -11.07
CA LYS A 382 -19.01 29.53 -10.87
C LYS A 382 -19.79 29.50 -9.56
N THR A 383 -19.42 30.40 -8.65
CA THR A 383 -20.15 30.69 -7.42
C THR A 383 -20.55 32.17 -7.40
N PRO A 384 -21.31 32.63 -6.39
CA PRO A 384 -21.64 34.04 -6.27
C PRO A 384 -20.44 34.96 -6.02
N HIS A 385 -19.30 34.43 -5.56
CA HIS A 385 -18.06 35.18 -5.33
C HIS A 385 -17.14 35.23 -6.56
N GLY A 386 -17.53 34.59 -7.67
CA GLY A 386 -16.88 34.73 -8.97
C GLY A 386 -16.80 33.43 -9.77
N VAL A 387 -15.96 33.46 -10.81
CA VAL A 387 -15.68 32.31 -11.68
C VAL A 387 -14.22 31.94 -11.50
N SER A 388 -13.94 30.64 -11.44
CA SER A 388 -12.59 30.14 -11.28
C SER A 388 -11.72 30.38 -12.49
N ASN A 389 -10.42 30.17 -12.32
CA ASN A 389 -9.53 29.86 -13.43
C ASN A 389 -10.09 28.69 -14.26
N LYS A 390 -9.77 28.68 -15.56
CA LYS A 390 -10.20 27.63 -16.47
C LYS A 390 -9.15 26.53 -16.54
N LYS A 391 -9.60 25.28 -16.42
CA LYS A 391 -8.81 24.10 -16.77
C LYS A 391 -9.33 23.50 -18.07
N ARG A 392 -8.50 22.70 -18.74
CA ARG A 392 -8.90 21.98 -19.95
C ARG A 392 -9.25 20.55 -19.58
N PHE A 393 -10.28 20.03 -20.24
CA PHE A 393 -10.63 18.62 -20.21
C PHE A 393 -10.82 18.13 -21.65
N GLY A 394 -10.27 16.97 -22.00
CA GLY A 394 -10.35 16.41 -23.34
C GLY A 394 -11.28 15.20 -23.42
N TYR A 395 -12.18 15.18 -24.38
CA TYR A 395 -12.82 13.95 -24.84
C TYR A 395 -11.99 13.34 -25.95
N SER A 396 -11.71 12.05 -25.84
CA SER A 396 -10.98 11.33 -26.88
C SER A 396 -11.40 9.88 -26.97
N SER A 397 -11.68 9.39 -28.17
CA SER A 397 -11.96 7.97 -28.43
C SER A 397 -10.72 7.09 -28.21
N ARG A 398 -9.55 7.70 -27.99
CA ARG A 398 -8.30 7.02 -27.63
C ARG A 398 -8.11 6.88 -26.13
N VAL A 399 -8.95 7.55 -25.33
CA VAL A 399 -8.91 7.39 -23.86
C VAL A 399 -9.72 6.15 -23.51
N PRO A 400 -9.23 5.28 -22.63
CA PRO A 400 -9.96 4.10 -22.24
C PRO A 400 -11.36 4.40 -21.64
N PRO A 401 -12.41 3.60 -21.95
CA PRO A 401 -13.75 3.76 -21.38
C PRO A 401 -13.77 3.56 -19.85
N ALA A 402 -14.92 3.88 -19.23
CA ALA A 402 -15.11 3.66 -17.79
C ALA A 402 -15.01 2.16 -17.45
N LEU A 403 -14.30 1.86 -16.36
CA LEU A 403 -14.13 0.50 -15.85
C LEU A 403 -15.46 0.03 -15.23
N LYS A 404 -15.99 -1.08 -15.72
CA LYS A 404 -17.22 -1.72 -15.21
C LYS A 404 -16.99 -3.21 -15.08
N TRP A 405 -17.54 -3.80 -14.03
CA TRP A 405 -17.37 -5.23 -13.73
C TRP A 405 -18.73 -5.91 -13.67
N THR A 406 -18.75 -7.20 -14.01
CA THR A 406 -19.90 -8.05 -13.74
C THR A 406 -20.14 -8.14 -12.22
N ASN A 407 -21.35 -8.55 -11.83
CA ASN A 407 -21.58 -8.92 -10.43
C ASN A 407 -20.62 -10.04 -10.00
N GLN A 408 -20.19 -10.00 -8.74
CA GLN A 408 -19.38 -11.05 -8.16
C GLN A 408 -20.09 -12.41 -8.24
N THR A 409 -19.33 -13.44 -8.62
CA THR A 409 -19.72 -14.84 -8.49
C THR A 409 -18.79 -15.58 -7.52
N ILE A 410 -19.33 -16.59 -6.84
CA ILE A 410 -18.53 -17.59 -6.10
C ILE A 410 -18.51 -18.83 -6.99
N LEU A 411 -17.34 -19.15 -7.54
CA LEU A 411 -17.16 -20.29 -8.45
C LEU A 411 -17.03 -21.60 -7.69
N LEU A 412 -16.42 -21.58 -6.50
CA LEU A 412 -16.20 -22.76 -5.68
C LEU A 412 -16.21 -22.39 -4.20
N THR A 413 -16.83 -23.23 -3.37
CA THR A 413 -16.71 -23.18 -1.91
C THR A 413 -16.13 -24.50 -1.42
N LEU A 414 -15.01 -24.44 -0.70
CA LEU A 414 -14.41 -25.62 -0.09
C LEU A 414 -14.87 -25.77 1.36
N ASP A 415 -15.16 -27.00 1.78
CA ASP A 415 -15.59 -27.27 3.15
C ASP A 415 -14.50 -26.90 4.16
N SER A 416 -14.88 -26.10 5.16
CA SER A 416 -14.05 -25.69 6.28
C SER A 416 -13.54 -26.86 7.15
N GLU A 417 -14.16 -28.05 7.06
CA GLU A 417 -13.79 -29.30 7.76
C GLU A 417 -12.97 -30.27 6.89
N ALA A 418 -12.52 -29.85 5.70
CA ALA A 418 -11.81 -30.70 4.76
C ALA A 418 -10.61 -31.47 5.40
N PRO A 419 -10.32 -32.71 4.95
CA PRO A 419 -9.34 -33.61 5.55
C PRO A 419 -7.91 -33.03 5.71
N LEU A 420 -7.58 -32.00 4.94
CA LEU A 420 -6.28 -31.30 4.95
C LEU A 420 -6.03 -30.43 6.21
N LYS A 421 -7.05 -30.17 7.06
CA LYS A 421 -6.86 -29.48 8.35
C LYS A 421 -6.42 -30.40 9.50
N ARG A 422 -6.36 -31.72 9.30
CA ARG A 422 -6.18 -32.66 10.43
C ARG A 422 -4.72 -32.71 10.89
N LYS A 423 -4.46 -31.98 11.98
CA LYS A 423 -3.34 -32.08 12.99
C LYS A 423 -2.46 -30.82 13.15
N ARG A 424 -3.05 -29.63 13.33
CA ARG A 424 -2.35 -28.51 13.98
C ARG A 424 -3.03 -28.17 15.31
N GLY A 425 -2.23 -27.84 16.34
CA GLY A 425 -2.73 -27.52 17.69
C GLY A 425 -3.54 -26.21 17.79
N ARG A 426 -3.48 -25.36 16.76
CA ARG A 426 -4.32 -24.17 16.59
C ARG A 426 -5.32 -24.40 15.43
N LYS A 427 -6.59 -24.03 15.65
CA LYS A 427 -7.64 -24.08 14.62
C LYS A 427 -7.49 -22.85 13.71
N PHE A 428 -7.26 -23.06 12.41
CA PHE A 428 -7.33 -22.01 11.40
C PHE A 428 -8.73 -21.98 10.79
N ASN A 429 -9.33 -20.79 10.68
CA ASN A 429 -10.66 -20.62 10.06
C ASN A 429 -10.58 -20.80 8.54
N GLY A 430 -9.56 -20.21 7.91
CA GLY A 430 -9.29 -20.27 6.48
C GLY A 430 -8.21 -21.26 6.04
N SER A 431 -8.05 -21.48 4.74
CA SER A 431 -7.03 -22.40 4.22
C SER A 431 -6.34 -22.00 2.90
N LEU A 432 -7.03 -21.40 1.93
CA LEU A 432 -6.45 -21.10 0.60
C LEU A 432 -5.39 -19.98 0.66
N THR A 433 -4.23 -20.21 0.05
CA THR A 433 -3.06 -19.31 0.16
C THR A 433 -2.58 -18.75 -1.17
N GLN A 434 -2.40 -19.59 -2.18
CA GLN A 434 -1.83 -19.18 -3.46
C GLN A 434 -2.55 -19.87 -4.61
N GLY A 435 -2.61 -19.23 -5.78
CA GLY A 435 -3.14 -19.87 -6.98
C GLY A 435 -2.52 -19.35 -8.28
N GLU A 436 -2.43 -20.22 -9.27
CA GLU A 436 -1.86 -19.87 -10.58
C GLU A 436 -2.42 -20.80 -11.68
N TRP A 437 -2.40 -20.31 -12.92
CA TRP A 437 -2.73 -21.11 -14.10
C TRP A 437 -1.55 -22.01 -14.49
N GLY A 438 -1.81 -23.31 -14.62
CA GLY A 438 -0.83 -24.26 -15.12
C GLY A 438 -0.69 -24.19 -16.66
N PRO A 439 0.42 -24.71 -17.22
CA PRO A 439 0.61 -24.84 -18.67
C PRO A 439 -0.45 -25.70 -19.37
N ASP A 440 -1.19 -26.51 -18.61
CA ASP A 440 -2.30 -27.32 -19.08
C ASP A 440 -3.65 -26.58 -19.10
N CYS A 441 -3.64 -25.27 -18.78
CA CYS A 441 -4.80 -24.37 -18.68
C CYS A 441 -5.76 -24.67 -17.51
N ARG A 442 -5.36 -25.47 -16.52
CA ARG A 442 -6.09 -25.60 -15.24
C ARG A 442 -5.70 -24.49 -14.27
N LEU A 443 -6.63 -24.10 -13.41
CA LEU A 443 -6.35 -23.24 -12.26
C LEU A 443 -5.96 -24.13 -11.08
N TYR A 444 -4.80 -23.87 -10.49
CA TYR A 444 -4.31 -24.55 -9.31
C TYR A 444 -4.41 -23.65 -8.09
N MET A 445 -4.78 -24.21 -6.94
CA MET A 445 -4.93 -23.48 -5.68
C MET A 445 -4.34 -24.30 -4.53
N SER A 446 -3.45 -23.70 -3.76
CA SER A 446 -2.80 -24.33 -2.61
C SER A 446 -3.38 -23.86 -1.27
N ASP A 447 -3.06 -24.59 -0.20
CA ASP A 447 -3.53 -24.27 1.15
C ASP A 447 -2.50 -24.45 2.28
N ILE A 448 -2.85 -23.93 3.46
CA ILE A 448 -2.05 -24.03 4.68
C ILE A 448 -1.90 -25.46 5.24
N GLY A 449 -2.68 -26.42 4.72
CA GLY A 449 -2.58 -27.85 5.04
C GLY A 449 -1.54 -28.57 4.17
N GLY A 450 -0.99 -27.89 3.17
CA GLY A 450 -0.01 -28.43 2.24
C GLY A 450 -0.64 -29.23 1.10
N GLY A 451 -1.94 -29.06 0.85
CA GLY A 451 -2.61 -29.61 -0.33
C GLY A 451 -2.69 -28.62 -1.47
N ILE A 452 -2.86 -29.15 -2.68
CA ILE A 452 -3.14 -28.38 -3.89
C ILE A 452 -4.39 -28.97 -4.55
N ARG A 453 -5.24 -28.10 -5.10
CA ARG A 453 -6.40 -28.48 -5.90
C ARG A 453 -6.26 -27.90 -7.30
N ALA A 454 -6.58 -28.69 -8.32
CA ALA A 454 -6.58 -28.24 -9.71
C ALA A 454 -7.98 -28.37 -10.31
N LEU A 455 -8.47 -27.31 -10.94
CA LEU A 455 -9.79 -27.28 -11.60
C LEU A 455 -9.68 -26.85 -13.06
N GLU A 456 -10.57 -27.40 -13.86
CA GLU A 456 -10.75 -27.01 -15.25
C GLU A 456 -11.91 -26.01 -15.37
N ARG A 457 -11.87 -25.21 -16.43
CA ARG A 457 -12.86 -24.17 -16.70
C ARG A 457 -13.70 -24.58 -17.89
N THR A 458 -15.01 -24.59 -17.71
CA THR A 458 -15.98 -24.84 -18.79
C THR A 458 -16.22 -23.57 -19.62
N SER A 459 -16.04 -22.39 -19.01
CA SER A 459 -16.12 -21.06 -19.62
C SER A 459 -15.26 -20.06 -18.84
N ASN A 460 -15.31 -18.77 -19.20
CA ASN A 460 -14.70 -17.70 -18.41
C ASN A 460 -15.50 -17.34 -17.14
N ASP A 461 -16.62 -17.99 -16.85
CA ASP A 461 -17.45 -17.70 -15.67
C ASP A 461 -17.95 -18.95 -14.94
N ASP A 462 -17.56 -20.15 -15.39
CA ASP A 462 -17.97 -21.43 -14.82
C ASP A 462 -16.80 -22.44 -14.72
N ILE A 463 -16.94 -23.45 -13.86
CA ILE A 463 -15.90 -24.46 -13.58
C ILE A 463 -16.45 -25.88 -13.71
N ASP A 464 -15.56 -26.85 -13.92
CA ASP A 464 -15.90 -28.27 -13.84
C ASP A 464 -15.59 -28.83 -12.44
N GLU A 465 -16.57 -28.74 -11.53
CA GLU A 465 -16.43 -29.24 -10.16
C GLU A 465 -16.27 -30.77 -10.08
N GLU A 466 -16.85 -31.52 -11.03
CA GLU A 466 -16.84 -32.99 -10.98
C GLU A 466 -15.44 -33.57 -11.24
N ASN A 467 -14.58 -32.82 -11.91
CA ASN A 467 -13.21 -33.22 -12.28
C ASN A 467 -12.12 -32.48 -11.48
N LEU A 468 -12.44 -32.03 -10.26
CA LEU A 468 -11.46 -31.48 -9.33
C LEU A 468 -10.38 -32.51 -8.97
N ILE A 469 -9.11 -32.12 -9.09
CA ILE A 469 -7.96 -32.98 -8.79
C ILE A 469 -7.33 -32.52 -7.48
N GLU A 470 -7.21 -33.44 -6.52
CA GLU A 470 -6.49 -33.19 -5.26
C GLU A 470 -5.06 -33.77 -5.32
N ILE A 471 -4.08 -32.93 -4.98
CA ILE A 471 -2.67 -33.25 -4.95
C ILE A 471 -2.19 -33.14 -3.50
N THR A 472 -1.76 -34.26 -2.93
CA THR A 472 -1.43 -34.41 -1.50
C THR A 472 0.07 -34.61 -1.24
N THR A 473 0.91 -34.53 -2.27
CA THR A 473 2.33 -34.93 -2.23
C THR A 473 3.13 -34.20 -1.16
N THR A 474 2.96 -32.87 -1.04
CA THR A 474 3.63 -32.07 0.00
C THR A 474 3.12 -32.43 1.39
N MET A 475 1.80 -32.55 1.59
CA MET A 475 1.21 -32.98 2.85
C MET A 475 1.73 -34.35 3.31
N GLU A 476 1.84 -35.33 2.40
CA GLU A 476 2.29 -36.69 2.73
C GLU A 476 3.78 -36.72 3.10
N LYS A 477 4.61 -35.96 2.38
CA LYS A 477 6.06 -35.96 2.58
C LYS A 477 6.52 -35.03 3.70
N TYR A 478 5.79 -33.93 3.90
CA TYR A 478 6.07 -32.89 4.89
C TYR A 478 4.82 -32.58 5.71
N PRO A 479 4.36 -33.51 6.57
CA PRO A 479 3.15 -33.34 7.34
C PRO A 479 3.16 -32.04 8.15
N GLY A 480 2.14 -31.21 7.93
CA GLY A 480 2.00 -29.95 8.64
C GLY A 480 2.82 -28.81 8.06
N HIS A 481 3.41 -28.92 6.87
CA HIS A 481 3.89 -27.73 6.14
C HIS A 481 2.71 -27.02 5.46
N ALA A 482 2.66 -25.70 5.57
CA ALA A 482 1.78 -24.84 4.78
C ALA A 482 2.48 -24.50 3.46
N ILE A 483 1.74 -24.50 2.35
CA ILE A 483 2.23 -23.95 1.08
C ILE A 483 1.83 -22.48 1.04
N THR A 484 2.82 -21.59 1.05
CA THR A 484 2.62 -20.14 0.98
C THR A 484 3.27 -19.52 -0.25
N GLY A 485 4.12 -20.28 -0.96
CA GLY A 485 4.60 -19.95 -2.28
C GLY A 485 4.29 -21.05 -3.27
N PHE A 486 3.84 -20.67 -4.47
CA PHE A 486 3.34 -21.58 -5.48
C PHE A 486 3.62 -21.00 -6.88
N GLY A 487 4.07 -21.83 -7.82
CA GLY A 487 4.06 -21.43 -9.23
C GLY A 487 4.61 -22.47 -10.21
N PHE A 488 4.49 -22.18 -11.50
CA PHE A 488 4.97 -23.03 -12.59
C PHE A 488 6.14 -22.39 -13.34
N ASP A 489 7.16 -23.17 -13.72
CA ASP A 489 8.18 -22.66 -14.65
C ASP A 489 7.53 -22.43 -16.04
N PRO A 490 7.42 -21.18 -16.52
CA PRO A 490 6.75 -20.88 -17.79
C PRO A 490 7.51 -21.41 -19.01
N PHE A 491 8.73 -21.92 -18.83
CA PHE A 491 9.57 -22.44 -19.90
C PHE A 491 9.87 -23.95 -19.77
N GLY A 492 9.21 -24.63 -18.83
CA GLY A 492 9.20 -26.09 -18.75
C GLY A 492 8.43 -26.76 -19.89
N ASP A 493 8.51 -28.09 -19.98
CA ASP A 493 7.72 -28.86 -20.95
C ASP A 493 6.22 -28.84 -20.55
N PRO A 494 5.31 -28.27 -21.35
CA PRO A 494 3.89 -28.19 -21.03
C PRO A 494 3.17 -29.54 -21.00
N ASP A 495 3.76 -30.61 -21.56
CA ASP A 495 3.23 -31.98 -21.47
C ASP A 495 3.70 -32.71 -20.19
N ASP A 496 4.74 -32.20 -19.51
CA ASP A 496 5.20 -32.65 -18.18
C ASP A 496 5.46 -31.45 -17.25
N PRO A 497 4.43 -30.62 -16.94
CA PRO A 497 4.56 -29.44 -16.11
C PRO A 497 5.13 -29.79 -14.72
N GLU A 498 5.93 -28.86 -14.19
CA GLU A 498 6.52 -28.96 -12.86
C GLU A 498 5.94 -27.87 -11.96
N ILE A 499 5.43 -28.24 -10.78
CA ILE A 499 4.97 -27.29 -9.76
C ILE A 499 6.12 -27.00 -8.81
N TYR A 500 6.43 -25.73 -8.60
CA TYR A 500 7.31 -25.27 -7.55
C TYR A 500 6.48 -24.81 -6.35
N VAL A 501 6.81 -25.32 -5.16
CA VAL A 501 6.12 -24.95 -3.92
C VAL A 501 7.13 -24.55 -2.84
N ALA A 502 6.95 -23.38 -2.26
CA ALA A 502 7.68 -22.94 -1.08
C ALA A 502 6.80 -23.20 0.15
N HIS A 503 7.30 -24.00 1.08
CA HIS A 503 6.48 -24.53 2.17
C HIS A 503 7.23 -24.72 3.50
N ALA A 504 6.48 -24.56 4.59
CA ALA A 504 7.04 -24.48 5.94
C ALA A 504 6.02 -24.87 7.04
N PRO A 505 6.43 -25.53 8.14
CA PRO A 505 5.57 -25.68 9.31
C PRO A 505 5.45 -24.37 10.09
N MET A 506 4.56 -23.48 9.65
CA MET A 506 4.25 -22.26 10.39
C MET A 506 3.84 -22.59 11.83
N PHE A 507 4.29 -21.77 12.80
CA PHE A 507 4.09 -22.00 14.24
C PHE A 507 4.65 -23.34 14.79
N GLN A 508 5.65 -23.93 14.13
CA GLN A 508 6.23 -25.24 14.50
C GLN A 508 6.56 -25.36 15.98
N TRP A 509 7.13 -24.32 16.57
CA TRP A 509 7.58 -24.29 17.97
C TRP A 509 6.63 -23.48 18.86
N GLY A 510 5.35 -23.39 18.50
CA GLY A 510 4.27 -22.90 19.36
C GLY A 510 3.86 -21.44 19.15
N GLY A 511 4.59 -20.65 18.36
CA GLY A 511 4.26 -19.23 18.15
C GLY A 511 4.93 -18.26 19.11
N ASP A 512 5.58 -18.75 20.15
CA ASP A 512 6.10 -17.95 21.27
C ASP A 512 7.62 -18.14 21.39
N CYS A 513 8.24 -17.43 22.34
CA CYS A 513 9.64 -17.59 22.66
C CYS A 513 10.00 -19.02 23.11
N PHE A 514 11.19 -19.41 22.69
CA PHE A 514 11.92 -20.59 23.15
C PHE A 514 12.29 -20.48 24.63
N SER A 515 12.50 -21.61 25.31
CA SER A 515 12.89 -21.68 26.72
C SER A 515 14.23 -22.37 26.89
N GLN A 516 14.81 -22.36 28.10
CA GLN A 516 16.03 -23.14 28.39
C GLN A 516 15.85 -24.65 28.15
N GLU A 517 14.60 -25.15 28.19
CA GLU A 517 14.30 -26.56 27.96
C GLU A 517 13.96 -26.85 26.49
N ASN A 518 13.75 -25.81 25.68
CA ASN A 518 13.44 -25.87 24.26
C ASN A 518 14.27 -24.80 23.54
N ASP A 519 15.56 -25.09 23.33
CA ASP A 519 16.59 -24.16 22.85
C ASP A 519 17.07 -24.47 21.42
N THR A 520 16.30 -25.24 20.66
CA THR A 520 16.61 -25.61 19.28
C THR A 520 15.51 -25.22 18.30
N ALA A 521 15.91 -24.57 17.21
CA ALA A 521 15.06 -24.23 16.09
C ALA A 521 15.78 -24.60 14.79
N GLU A 522 15.36 -25.67 14.13
CA GLU A 522 15.94 -26.11 12.85
C GLU A 522 15.47 -25.23 11.67
N PHE A 523 16.26 -25.19 10.60
CA PHE A 523 15.85 -24.54 9.35
C PHE A 523 14.97 -25.48 8.52
N LEU A 524 13.66 -25.43 8.76
CA LEU A 524 12.69 -26.39 8.22
C LEU A 524 12.01 -25.94 6.91
N GLY A 525 12.32 -24.75 6.40
CA GLY A 525 11.75 -24.26 5.16
C GLY A 525 12.29 -25.02 3.94
N VAL A 526 11.42 -25.30 2.98
CA VAL A 526 11.79 -26.05 1.77
C VAL A 526 11.12 -25.43 0.54
N LEU A 527 11.89 -25.30 -0.53
CA LEU A 527 11.42 -25.14 -1.90
C LEU A 527 11.45 -26.51 -2.57
N SER A 528 10.27 -27.01 -2.93
CA SER A 528 10.09 -28.34 -3.51
C SER A 528 9.57 -28.23 -4.93
N LYS A 529 9.82 -29.30 -5.69
CA LYS A 529 9.34 -29.48 -7.05
C LYS A 529 8.48 -30.74 -7.14
N LEU A 530 7.28 -30.61 -7.67
CA LEU A 530 6.34 -31.71 -7.88
C LEU A 530 6.17 -31.99 -9.38
N LYS A 531 6.13 -33.26 -9.78
CA LYS A 531 6.11 -33.71 -11.18
C LYS A 531 5.18 -34.91 -11.38
N GLY A 532 4.84 -35.20 -12.63
CA GLY A 532 3.96 -36.29 -13.01
C GLY A 532 2.49 -35.87 -12.94
N PRO A 533 2.04 -34.96 -13.82
CA PRO A 533 0.63 -34.59 -13.88
C PRO A 533 -0.28 -35.78 -14.19
N PRO A 534 -1.58 -35.70 -13.86
CA PRO A 534 -2.21 -34.55 -13.22
C PRO A 534 -2.15 -34.61 -11.68
N ASP A 535 -1.62 -35.68 -11.08
CA ASP A 535 -1.62 -35.91 -9.63
C ASP A 535 -0.30 -35.53 -8.92
N PHE A 536 0.74 -35.20 -9.68
CA PHE A 536 2.02 -34.64 -9.24
C PHE A 536 2.73 -35.41 -8.13
N LYS A 537 2.62 -36.76 -8.16
CA LYS A 537 3.13 -37.66 -7.11
C LYS A 537 4.63 -37.69 -6.92
N HIS A 538 5.42 -37.17 -7.88
CA HIS A 538 6.88 -37.22 -7.80
C HIS A 538 7.43 -35.94 -7.18
N HIS A 539 8.12 -36.08 -6.06
CA HIS A 539 8.72 -34.96 -5.34
C HIS A 539 10.25 -34.90 -5.47
N GLU A 540 10.78 -33.72 -5.75
CA GLU A 540 12.21 -33.40 -5.69
C GLU A 540 12.47 -32.16 -4.81
N VAL A 541 13.55 -32.20 -4.00
CA VAL A 541 13.99 -31.01 -3.25
C VAL A 541 14.70 -30.08 -4.22
N VAL A 542 14.20 -28.85 -4.36
CA VAL A 542 14.92 -27.79 -5.06
C VAL A 542 15.93 -27.21 -4.08
N LEU A 543 15.47 -26.70 -2.94
CA LEU A 543 16.32 -26.10 -1.91
C LEU A 543 15.74 -26.36 -0.52
N ASP A 544 16.51 -26.94 0.40
CA ASP A 544 16.15 -27.08 1.81
C ASP A 544 17.10 -26.31 2.74
N GLY A 545 16.82 -26.33 4.04
CA GLY A 545 17.57 -25.56 5.04
C GLY A 545 17.23 -24.07 5.04
N LEU A 546 16.01 -23.72 4.60
CA LEU A 546 15.57 -22.33 4.52
C LEU A 546 15.05 -21.81 5.86
N PRO A 547 15.33 -20.54 6.19
CA PRO A 547 14.85 -19.92 7.41
C PRO A 547 13.33 -19.73 7.39
N MET A 548 12.68 -19.87 8.55
CA MET A 548 11.27 -19.50 8.74
C MET A 548 11.01 -18.89 10.11
N SER A 549 9.99 -18.05 10.19
CA SER A 549 9.53 -17.58 11.49
C SER A 549 8.91 -18.73 12.28
N ASN A 550 8.97 -18.61 13.61
CA ASN A 550 8.14 -19.44 14.49
C ASN A 550 6.72 -18.88 14.59
N HIS A 551 6.21 -18.20 13.56
CA HIS A 551 4.91 -17.53 13.57
C HIS A 551 4.28 -17.61 12.17
N ASP A 552 3.67 -16.52 11.71
CA ASP A 552 2.91 -16.39 10.45
C ASP A 552 3.70 -15.82 9.27
N HIS A 553 4.97 -15.45 9.45
CA HIS A 553 5.83 -15.04 8.33
C HIS A 553 6.43 -16.28 7.64
N GLY A 554 6.09 -16.48 6.36
CA GLY A 554 6.35 -17.71 5.61
C GLY A 554 7.40 -17.59 4.50
N LEU A 555 7.45 -18.63 3.66
CA LEU A 555 8.12 -18.62 2.37
C LEU A 555 7.03 -18.41 1.32
N ASN A 556 6.92 -17.19 0.78
CA ASN A 556 5.68 -16.79 0.13
C ASN A 556 5.77 -16.84 -1.42
N GLY A 557 4.90 -16.12 -2.12
CA GLY A 557 4.60 -16.26 -3.55
C GLY A 557 5.81 -16.32 -4.50
N ILE A 558 5.68 -17.10 -5.57
CA ILE A 558 6.78 -17.43 -6.50
C ILE A 558 6.58 -16.69 -7.83
N SER A 559 7.67 -16.14 -8.38
CA SER A 559 7.70 -15.56 -9.72
C SER A 559 8.90 -16.03 -10.53
N PHE A 560 8.80 -15.95 -11.86
CA PHE A 560 9.88 -16.31 -12.78
C PHE A 560 10.25 -15.14 -13.71
N ASP A 561 11.55 -14.85 -13.86
CA ASP A 561 12.00 -13.91 -14.90
C ASP A 561 12.06 -14.57 -16.29
N ASN A 562 12.29 -13.78 -17.35
CA ASN A 562 12.37 -14.31 -18.72
C ASN A 562 13.60 -15.22 -18.97
N SER A 563 14.57 -15.22 -18.05
CA SER A 563 15.72 -16.14 -18.06
C SER A 563 15.44 -17.44 -17.28
N GLY A 564 14.21 -17.62 -16.79
CA GLY A 564 13.81 -18.81 -16.04
C GLY A 564 14.45 -18.93 -14.66
N ASN A 565 14.88 -17.82 -14.06
CA ASN A 565 15.24 -17.78 -12.64
C ASN A 565 13.97 -17.63 -11.80
N LEU A 566 13.94 -18.34 -10.67
CA LEU A 566 12.84 -18.31 -9.72
C LEU A 566 13.13 -17.28 -8.63
N TYR A 567 12.13 -16.48 -8.27
CA TYR A 567 12.15 -15.54 -7.17
C TYR A 567 11.08 -15.92 -6.15
N PHE A 568 11.44 -15.92 -4.86
CA PHE A 568 10.46 -16.09 -3.79
C PHE A 568 10.91 -15.36 -2.53
N PRO A 569 10.00 -14.72 -1.78
CA PRO A 569 10.31 -14.05 -0.53
C PRO A 569 10.41 -15.03 0.63
N ILE A 570 11.32 -14.71 1.56
CA ILE A 570 11.36 -15.28 2.91
C ILE A 570 11.05 -14.15 3.88
N GLY A 571 9.98 -14.34 4.66
CA GLY A 571 9.58 -13.39 5.69
C GLY A 571 10.64 -13.14 6.76
N ALA A 572 10.49 -12.04 7.47
CA ALA A 572 11.31 -11.65 8.61
C ALA A 572 11.04 -12.56 9.81
N MET A 573 12.05 -12.74 10.66
CA MET A 573 11.91 -13.40 11.96
C MET A 573 11.42 -12.45 13.04
N THR A 574 11.54 -11.16 12.77
CA THR A 574 11.27 -10.07 13.68
C THR A 574 10.19 -9.15 13.14
N ASN A 575 9.72 -8.24 13.99
CA ASN A 575 8.77 -7.21 13.58
C ASN A 575 9.48 -6.07 12.86
N ILE A 576 10.53 -5.51 13.51
CA ILE A 576 11.28 -4.33 13.07
C ILE A 576 12.79 -4.51 13.34
N GLY A 577 13.30 -5.72 13.13
CA GLY A 577 14.73 -6.05 13.21
C GLY A 577 15.20 -6.65 14.55
N TRP A 578 14.53 -6.39 15.68
CA TRP A 578 14.88 -7.01 16.97
C TRP A 578 13.98 -8.22 17.32
N PRO A 579 14.52 -9.33 17.85
CA PRO A 579 13.73 -10.51 18.23
C PRO A 579 12.69 -10.21 19.30
N ALA A 580 11.46 -10.72 19.10
CA ALA A 580 10.37 -10.64 20.07
C ALA A 580 9.56 -11.94 20.10
N CYS A 581 9.13 -12.35 21.30
CA CYS A 581 8.38 -13.56 21.60
C CYS A 581 7.04 -13.64 20.91
N ILE A 582 6.34 -12.51 20.77
CA ILE A 582 5.06 -12.46 20.04
C ILE A 582 5.20 -12.83 18.56
N LEU A 583 6.41 -12.75 17.98
CA LEU A 583 6.75 -13.29 16.65
C LEU A 583 7.67 -14.52 16.73
N GLY A 584 7.66 -15.22 17.86
CA GLY A 584 8.37 -16.48 18.04
C GLY A 584 9.84 -16.37 18.44
N GLY A 585 10.36 -15.15 18.67
CA GLY A 585 11.62 -14.91 19.38
C GLY A 585 12.89 -15.35 18.65
N LEU A 586 12.87 -15.32 17.32
CA LEU A 586 14.01 -15.69 16.47
C LEU A 586 14.73 -14.43 15.93
N PRO A 587 16.07 -14.46 15.81
CA PRO A 587 16.81 -13.42 15.13
C PRO A 587 16.76 -13.54 13.61
N GLU A 588 17.04 -12.43 12.93
CA GLU A 588 17.22 -12.45 11.49
C GLU A 588 18.48 -13.23 11.09
N SER A 589 18.39 -13.98 9.99
CA SER A 589 19.50 -14.62 9.30
C SER A 589 19.86 -13.83 8.03
N HIS A 590 20.86 -14.27 7.27
CA HIS A 590 21.19 -13.63 5.98
C HIS A 590 20.12 -13.75 4.91
N TYR A 591 19.27 -14.77 4.98
CA TYR A 591 18.27 -15.08 3.96
C TYR A 591 16.84 -14.72 4.38
N SER A 592 16.62 -14.25 5.61
CA SER A 592 15.30 -13.77 6.07
C SER A 592 15.06 -12.29 5.73
N ALA A 593 13.82 -11.83 5.72
CA ALA A 593 13.50 -10.45 5.33
C ALA A 593 14.05 -10.06 3.94
N ALA A 594 13.94 -10.99 2.97
CA ALA A 594 14.56 -10.87 1.65
C ALA A 594 13.78 -11.62 0.57
N ILE A 595 13.92 -11.18 -0.68
CA ILE A 595 13.53 -11.96 -1.86
C ILE A 595 14.74 -12.75 -2.33
N ILE A 596 14.58 -14.06 -2.53
CA ILE A 596 15.65 -14.97 -2.91
C ILE A 596 15.52 -15.31 -4.40
N LYS A 597 16.62 -15.17 -5.13
CA LYS A 597 16.78 -15.65 -6.51
C LYS A 597 17.38 -17.07 -6.51
N VAL A 598 16.77 -17.97 -7.27
CA VAL A 598 17.22 -19.35 -7.49
C VAL A 598 17.43 -19.57 -8.98
N GLU A 599 18.67 -19.90 -9.36
CA GLU A 599 19.07 -20.18 -10.74
C GLU A 599 18.76 -21.65 -11.09
N LEU A 600 17.50 -21.97 -11.40
CA LEU A 600 17.03 -23.36 -11.60
C LEU A 600 17.83 -24.14 -12.65
N ARG A 601 18.35 -23.45 -13.66
CA ARG A 601 19.14 -24.01 -14.78
C ARG A 601 20.65 -24.06 -14.50
N ASN A 602 21.10 -23.64 -13.32
CA ASN A 602 22.51 -23.77 -12.93
C ASN A 602 22.81 -25.21 -12.46
N PRO A 603 23.65 -25.99 -13.17
CA PRO A 603 23.95 -27.39 -12.82
C PRO A 603 24.65 -27.55 -11.48
N LYS A 604 25.36 -26.51 -11.03
CA LYS A 604 26.15 -26.50 -9.80
C LYS A 604 25.33 -26.01 -8.62
N ARG A 605 24.08 -25.61 -8.85
CA ARG A 605 23.21 -25.03 -7.82
C ARG A 605 23.13 -25.93 -6.60
N SER A 606 23.31 -25.34 -5.44
CA SER A 606 23.18 -26.03 -4.17
C SER A 606 21.72 -26.42 -3.89
N LYS A 607 21.51 -27.64 -3.40
CA LYS A 607 20.19 -28.14 -2.99
C LYS A 607 19.87 -27.92 -1.51
N THR A 608 20.86 -27.48 -0.75
CA THR A 608 20.76 -27.19 0.67
C THR A 608 21.45 -25.87 0.93
N LEU A 609 20.81 -25.01 1.72
CA LEU A 609 21.42 -23.79 2.22
C LEU A 609 22.29 -24.16 3.43
N GLU A 610 23.60 -24.27 3.20
CA GLU A 610 24.57 -24.59 4.24
C GLU A 610 25.13 -23.33 4.89
N TRP A 611 25.47 -23.42 6.17
CA TRP A 611 25.87 -22.29 7.01
C TRP A 611 27.28 -22.48 7.57
N VAL A 612 28.01 -21.38 7.67
CA VAL A 612 29.27 -21.30 8.41
C VAL A 612 29.13 -20.30 9.54
N ASP A 613 29.90 -20.48 10.61
CA ASP A 613 30.02 -19.43 11.64
C ASP A 613 30.69 -18.20 11.01
N TYR A 614 30.11 -17.01 11.18
CA TYR A 614 30.63 -15.81 10.55
C TYR A 614 32.06 -15.44 11.03
N PHE A 615 32.37 -15.72 12.29
CA PHE A 615 33.64 -15.34 12.92
C PHE A 615 34.74 -16.36 12.62
N THR A 616 34.45 -17.66 12.73
CA THR A 616 35.45 -18.73 12.55
C THR A 616 35.52 -19.26 11.13
N ARG A 617 34.45 -19.08 10.34
CA ARG A 617 34.24 -19.66 9.00
C ARG A 617 34.18 -21.19 8.99
N GLU A 618 33.97 -21.80 10.14
CA GLU A 618 33.80 -23.25 10.27
C GLU A 618 32.37 -23.66 9.86
N LEU A 619 32.25 -24.82 9.21
CA LEU A 619 30.97 -25.39 8.81
C LEU A 619 30.12 -25.76 10.04
N ILE A 620 28.86 -25.36 10.02
CA ILE A 620 27.89 -25.68 11.07
C ILE A 620 27.12 -26.94 10.66
N GLY A 621 27.39 -28.05 11.35
CA GLY A 621 26.74 -29.34 11.04
C GLY A 621 25.27 -29.43 11.44
N ASN A 622 24.85 -28.70 12.49
CA ASN A 622 23.47 -28.65 12.97
C ASN A 622 23.05 -27.19 13.19
N PRO A 623 22.64 -26.47 12.13
CA PRO A 623 22.33 -25.05 12.23
C PRO A 623 21.07 -24.82 13.07
N ASN A 624 21.17 -23.86 14.00
CA ASN A 624 20.08 -23.45 14.90
C ASN A 624 19.68 -21.99 14.62
N GLN A 625 18.41 -21.75 14.28
CA GLN A 625 17.87 -20.44 13.98
C GLN A 625 17.99 -19.46 15.16
N LEU A 626 18.00 -19.96 16.40
CA LEU A 626 18.12 -19.14 17.61
C LEU A 626 19.41 -18.32 17.68
N VAL A 627 20.45 -18.67 16.92
CA VAL A 627 21.70 -17.91 16.85
C VAL A 627 22.09 -17.63 15.39
N ALA A 628 21.11 -17.64 14.48
CA ALA A 628 21.35 -17.50 13.04
C ALA A 628 21.90 -16.14 12.62
N ASP A 629 21.76 -15.12 13.45
CA ASP A 629 22.40 -13.83 13.21
C ASP A 629 23.93 -13.91 13.33
N THR A 630 24.49 -14.98 13.91
CA THR A 630 25.94 -15.25 13.94
C THR A 630 26.42 -16.07 12.74
N TYR A 631 25.52 -16.51 11.87
CA TYR A 631 25.87 -17.34 10.72
C TYR A 631 26.16 -16.49 9.47
N ASP A 632 26.87 -17.11 8.53
CA ASP A 632 27.01 -16.68 7.16
C ASP A 632 26.68 -17.84 6.24
N VAL A 633 26.27 -17.56 5.00
CA VAL A 633 26.09 -18.63 4.02
C VAL A 633 27.45 -19.24 3.67
N ALA A 634 27.50 -20.57 3.55
CA ALA A 634 28.74 -21.24 3.20
C ALA A 634 29.22 -20.79 1.81
N PRO A 635 30.52 -20.52 1.60
CA PRO A 635 31.03 -19.91 0.37
C PRO A 635 30.94 -20.82 -0.87
N TRP A 636 30.58 -22.09 -0.70
CA TRP A 636 30.33 -23.04 -1.79
C TRP A 636 28.84 -23.17 -2.14
N VAL A 637 27.95 -22.50 -1.40
CA VAL A 637 26.56 -22.35 -1.83
C VAL A 637 26.54 -21.49 -3.09
N THR A 638 25.95 -22.02 -4.17
CA THR A 638 25.91 -21.34 -5.47
C THR A 638 24.54 -21.48 -6.11
N GLY A 639 24.18 -20.52 -6.96
CA GLY A 639 22.91 -20.46 -7.67
C GLY A 639 21.70 -20.12 -6.79
N VAL A 640 21.93 -19.64 -5.57
CA VAL A 640 20.89 -19.22 -4.61
C VAL A 640 21.36 -17.95 -3.91
N TYR A 641 20.70 -16.81 -4.16
CA TYR A 641 21.19 -15.50 -3.70
C TYR A 641 20.05 -14.65 -3.15
N PRO A 642 20.27 -13.90 -2.07
CA PRO A 642 19.39 -12.78 -1.73
C PRO A 642 19.44 -11.74 -2.86
N HIS A 643 18.28 -11.45 -3.44
CA HIS A 643 18.12 -10.50 -4.54
C HIS A 643 17.83 -9.09 -4.00
N SER A 644 16.92 -8.96 -3.05
CA SER A 644 16.56 -7.68 -2.41
C SER A 644 16.20 -7.88 -0.94
N PHE A 645 16.18 -6.79 -0.17
CA PHE A 645 16.22 -6.83 1.30
C PHE A 645 15.23 -5.88 1.95
N GLY A 646 14.95 -6.12 3.23
CA GLY A 646 14.27 -5.16 4.10
C GLY A 646 12.75 -5.23 4.01
N PHE A 647 12.20 -6.42 3.77
CA PHE A 647 10.77 -6.70 3.86
C PHE A 647 10.43 -7.30 5.22
N ARG A 648 9.26 -6.99 5.78
CA ARG A 648 8.74 -7.72 6.95
C ARG A 648 8.13 -9.05 6.55
N ASN A 649 7.12 -9.02 5.71
CA ASN A 649 6.55 -10.24 5.16
C ASN A 649 6.07 -9.93 3.74
N ALA A 650 7.00 -10.00 2.78
CA ALA A 650 6.65 -9.93 1.37
C ALA A 650 5.80 -11.15 1.03
N TYR A 651 4.49 -10.95 0.82
CA TYR A 651 3.53 -12.04 0.71
C TYR A 651 3.51 -12.63 -0.69
N ASP A 652 3.62 -11.80 -1.72
CA ASP A 652 3.59 -12.30 -3.08
C ASP A 652 4.46 -11.43 -4.00
N THR A 653 4.85 -12.00 -5.13
CA THR A 653 5.69 -11.36 -6.13
C THR A 653 5.14 -11.58 -7.52
N VAL A 654 5.23 -10.56 -8.37
CA VAL A 654 4.85 -10.66 -9.78
C VAL A 654 5.98 -10.17 -10.68
N TYR A 655 6.32 -10.97 -11.69
CA TYR A 655 7.19 -10.55 -12.79
C TYR A 655 6.34 -10.11 -13.99
N THR A 656 6.48 -8.84 -14.36
CA THR A 656 5.58 -8.19 -15.33
C THR A 656 6.02 -8.34 -16.78
N THR A 657 5.11 -8.07 -17.71
CA THR A 657 5.40 -7.98 -19.15
C THR A 657 6.47 -6.94 -19.49
N LYS A 658 6.68 -5.93 -18.63
CA LYS A 658 7.77 -4.93 -18.74
C LYS A 658 9.13 -5.41 -18.20
N GLY A 659 9.22 -6.66 -17.75
CA GLY A 659 10.46 -7.21 -17.17
C GLY A 659 10.78 -6.67 -15.78
N GLN A 660 9.77 -6.24 -15.01
CA GLN A 660 9.94 -5.73 -13.66
C GLN A 660 9.48 -6.74 -12.62
N LEU A 661 10.20 -6.84 -11.51
CA LEU A 661 9.77 -7.61 -10.35
C LEU A 661 9.12 -6.68 -9.33
N TRP A 662 7.90 -7.00 -8.92
CA TRP A 662 7.16 -6.28 -7.89
C TRP A 662 6.81 -7.20 -6.73
N ALA A 663 6.70 -6.64 -5.53
CA ALA A 663 6.36 -7.38 -4.32
C ALA A 663 5.39 -6.59 -3.44
N SER A 664 4.36 -7.27 -2.94
CA SER A 664 3.52 -6.78 -1.85
C SER A 664 4.15 -7.21 -0.51
N SER A 665 4.20 -6.31 0.47
CA SER A 665 4.69 -6.65 1.81
C SER A 665 3.79 -6.07 2.88
N ASN A 666 3.54 -6.88 3.91
CA ASN A 666 2.88 -6.38 5.10
C ASN A 666 3.78 -5.41 5.85
N GLY A 667 3.17 -4.38 6.44
CA GLY A 667 3.81 -3.46 7.37
C GLY A 667 3.97 -4.08 8.76
N TRP A 668 4.69 -3.39 9.64
CA TRP A 668 4.91 -3.83 11.03
C TRP A 668 3.86 -3.30 11.99
N ASN A 669 3.69 -4.02 13.10
CA ASN A 669 2.65 -3.74 14.08
C ASN A 669 3.26 -3.15 15.35
N GLU A 670 2.65 -2.13 15.92
CA GLU A 670 3.02 -1.67 17.26
C GLU A 670 2.81 -2.79 18.30
N GLY A 671 3.70 -2.90 19.29
CA GLY A 671 3.68 -3.92 20.33
C GLY A 671 4.29 -5.28 19.92
N TYR A 672 4.76 -5.43 18.68
CA TYR A 672 5.31 -6.69 18.16
C TYR A 672 6.84 -6.80 18.24
N GLY A 673 7.54 -5.78 18.74
CA GLY A 673 8.98 -5.85 19.02
C GLY A 673 9.75 -4.63 18.55
N LEU A 674 10.84 -4.32 19.25
CA LEU A 674 11.63 -3.09 19.10
C LEU A 674 12.22 -2.90 17.70
N ALA A 675 12.37 -1.64 17.32
CA ALA A 675 13.05 -1.22 16.11
C ALA A 675 14.57 -1.17 16.29
N ILE A 676 15.32 -1.65 15.30
CA ILE A 676 16.75 -1.32 15.16
C ILE A 676 16.88 -0.03 14.35
N ASN A 677 17.44 1.03 14.96
CA ASN A 677 17.61 2.32 14.30
C ASN A 677 19.02 2.92 14.50
N GLY A 678 20.03 2.07 14.35
CA GLY A 678 21.41 2.49 14.30
C GLY A 678 22.40 1.38 14.65
N PRO A 679 23.66 1.54 14.22
CA PRO A 679 24.72 0.59 14.53
C PRO A 679 25.06 0.62 16.03
N PRO A 680 25.79 -0.41 16.52
CA PRO A 680 26.35 -0.36 17.86
C PRO A 680 27.28 0.83 18.11
N GLU A 681 27.51 1.14 19.39
CA GLU A 681 28.45 2.19 19.81
C GLU A 681 29.83 2.03 19.13
N SER A 682 30.46 3.16 18.78
CA SER A 682 31.73 3.17 18.06
C SER A 682 32.82 2.37 18.78
N GLY A 683 33.57 1.55 18.03
CA GLY A 683 34.61 0.67 18.58
C GLY A 683 34.09 -0.66 19.15
N CYS A 684 32.81 -0.94 19.00
CA CYS A 684 32.14 -2.14 19.48
C CYS A 684 31.59 -2.97 18.29
N THR A 685 31.75 -4.30 18.30
CA THR A 685 31.20 -5.21 17.28
C THR A 685 30.04 -6.01 17.83
N PHE A 686 28.86 -5.93 17.21
CA PHE A 686 27.72 -6.79 17.53
C PHE A 686 28.06 -8.26 17.25
N ASP A 687 28.13 -9.10 18.29
CA ASP A 687 28.60 -10.50 18.19
C ASP A 687 27.47 -11.56 18.22
N GLY A 688 26.23 -11.09 18.18
CA GLY A 688 25.01 -11.89 18.24
C GLY A 688 24.03 -11.32 19.27
N TRP A 689 22.73 -11.46 19.02
CA TRP A 689 21.70 -11.02 19.97
C TRP A 689 21.76 -11.84 21.28
N ASP A 690 22.11 -13.14 21.18
CA ASP A 690 22.19 -14.10 22.27
C ASP A 690 23.31 -13.77 23.28
N LYS A 691 24.35 -13.08 22.80
CA LYS A 691 25.49 -12.59 23.60
C LYS A 691 25.28 -11.18 24.15
N SER A 692 24.14 -10.55 23.85
CA SER A 692 23.82 -9.22 24.33
C SER A 692 22.98 -9.26 25.62
N SER A 693 23.23 -8.33 26.56
CA SER A 693 22.39 -8.22 27.76
C SER A 693 21.14 -7.37 27.46
N PHE A 694 20.04 -8.01 27.10
CA PHE A 694 18.73 -7.36 27.12
C PHE A 694 17.63 -8.31 27.54
N ALA A 695 16.90 -7.93 28.57
CA ALA A 695 15.71 -8.64 29.01
C ALA A 695 14.62 -7.60 29.27
N SER A 696 13.52 -7.70 28.54
CA SER A 696 12.30 -6.94 28.80
C SER A 696 11.17 -7.93 29.07
N PRO A 697 10.77 -8.13 30.33
CA PRO A 697 9.60 -8.94 30.67
C PRO A 697 8.31 -8.37 30.08
N ASP A 698 8.22 -7.04 29.98
CA ASP A 698 6.98 -6.32 29.69
C ASP A 698 6.66 -6.22 28.19
N ARG A 699 7.64 -6.46 27.32
CA ARG A 699 7.48 -6.38 25.84
C ARG A 699 7.51 -7.74 25.14
N GLY A 700 7.47 -8.83 25.91
CA GLY A 700 7.62 -10.17 25.36
C GLY A 700 8.88 -10.30 24.50
N ILE A 701 10.05 -9.85 24.97
CA ILE A 701 11.33 -10.01 24.25
C ILE A 701 12.05 -11.22 24.84
N ASN A 702 12.72 -12.02 23.99
CA ASN A 702 13.23 -13.33 24.40
C ASN A 702 14.14 -13.26 25.64
N PRO A 703 13.64 -13.67 26.83
CA PRO A 703 14.33 -13.41 28.10
C PRO A 703 15.39 -14.47 28.43
N PHE A 704 15.53 -15.51 27.59
CA PHE A 704 16.36 -16.68 27.88
C PHE A 704 17.83 -16.49 27.52
N TRP A 705 18.16 -15.55 26.63
CA TRP A 705 19.53 -15.33 26.16
C TRP A 705 20.10 -14.05 26.77
N LYS A 706 20.50 -14.15 28.04
CA LYS A 706 21.12 -13.05 28.79
C LYS A 706 22.65 -13.14 28.69
N GLY A 707 23.24 -12.40 27.76
CA GLY A 707 24.69 -12.21 27.69
C GLY A 707 25.21 -11.16 28.68
N GLU A 708 26.52 -10.92 28.68
CA GLU A 708 27.11 -9.72 29.30
C GLU A 708 26.73 -8.46 28.50
N LYS A 709 26.86 -7.26 29.07
CA LYS A 709 26.59 -6.01 28.33
C LYS A 709 27.65 -5.81 27.23
N LYS A 710 27.39 -6.41 26.08
CA LYS A 710 28.20 -6.33 24.86
C LYS A 710 27.43 -5.61 23.76
N CYS A 711 28.19 -4.91 22.92
CA CYS A 711 27.83 -4.14 21.74
C CYS A 711 26.42 -4.41 21.18
N ARG A 712 25.44 -3.55 21.49
CA ARG A 712 24.07 -3.64 20.95
C ARG A 712 23.84 -2.58 19.88
N PRO A 713 23.04 -2.86 18.83
CA PRO A 713 22.52 -1.80 17.99
C PRO A 713 21.67 -0.81 18.79
N VAL A 714 21.48 0.38 18.23
CA VAL A 714 20.53 1.35 18.78
C VAL A 714 19.13 0.79 18.61
N LEU A 715 18.42 0.65 19.73
CA LEU A 715 17.03 0.21 19.73
C LEU A 715 16.09 1.37 20.04
N GLU A 716 14.95 1.36 19.37
CA GLU A 716 13.87 2.31 19.56
C GLU A 716 12.55 1.58 19.81
N GLU A 717 11.58 2.34 20.32
CA GLU A 717 10.19 1.91 20.46
C GLU A 717 9.64 1.51 19.09
N ASP A 718 8.71 0.57 19.08
CA ASP A 718 7.95 0.19 17.89
C ASP A 718 6.74 1.09 17.65
N TRP A 719 6.23 1.03 16.42
CA TRP A 719 5.04 1.75 15.96
C TRP A 719 4.35 0.91 14.87
N THR A 720 3.23 1.39 14.32
CA THR A 720 2.55 0.73 13.20
C THR A 720 2.99 1.35 11.87
N ASP A 721 3.24 0.52 10.86
CA ASP A 721 3.54 0.91 9.48
C ASP A 721 2.53 0.25 8.54
N PRO A 722 1.99 0.95 7.53
CA PRO A 722 1.06 0.35 6.58
C PRO A 722 1.74 -0.68 5.68
N ASP A 723 0.93 -1.53 5.05
CA ASP A 723 1.37 -2.40 3.98
C ASP A 723 1.87 -1.56 2.80
N ARG A 724 2.83 -2.11 2.06
CA ARG A 724 3.45 -1.42 0.93
C ARG A 724 3.65 -2.33 -0.26
N ILE A 725 3.56 -1.75 -1.45
CA ILE A 725 4.01 -2.38 -2.70
C ILE A 725 5.34 -1.79 -3.15
N PHE A 726 6.23 -2.65 -3.61
CA PHE A 726 7.59 -2.29 -4.00
C PHE A 726 7.91 -2.79 -5.40
N GLN A 727 8.38 -1.90 -6.27
CA GLN A 727 9.25 -2.34 -7.37
C GLN A 727 10.58 -2.74 -6.74
N THR A 728 11.05 -3.94 -7.04
CA THR A 728 12.26 -4.51 -6.46
C THR A 728 13.22 -4.96 -7.54
N PHE A 729 14.50 -4.93 -7.22
CA PHE A 729 15.59 -5.33 -8.11
C PHE A 729 16.82 -5.69 -7.27
N SER A 730 17.88 -6.12 -7.94
CA SER A 730 19.08 -6.59 -7.26
C SER A 730 19.66 -5.50 -6.34
N ASN A 731 19.87 -5.87 -5.07
CA ASN A 731 20.43 -5.05 -4.00
C ASN A 731 19.54 -3.88 -3.50
N ALA A 732 18.24 -3.86 -3.85
CA ALA A 732 17.29 -2.91 -3.28
C ALA A 732 17.09 -3.15 -1.77
N TYR A 733 16.89 -2.07 -1.00
CA TYR A 733 16.58 -2.10 0.43
C TYR A 733 15.25 -1.36 0.71
N HIS A 734 14.35 -2.05 1.41
CA HIS A 734 12.95 -1.62 1.59
C HIS A 734 12.57 -1.28 3.05
N GLY A 735 13.56 -1.20 3.95
CA GLY A 735 13.39 -0.49 5.23
C GLY A 735 13.35 -1.34 6.49
N LEU A 736 13.19 -2.67 6.44
CA LEU A 736 13.31 -3.51 7.63
C LEU A 736 14.79 -3.82 7.96
N PRO A 737 15.30 -3.51 9.17
CA PRO A 737 16.69 -3.77 9.55
C PRO A 737 17.03 -5.27 9.64
N ASN A 738 18.28 -5.61 9.32
CA ASN A 738 18.82 -6.95 9.55
C ASN A 738 20.28 -6.82 10.01
N ALA A 739 20.48 -6.91 11.32
CA ALA A 739 21.79 -6.74 11.96
C ALA A 739 22.84 -7.75 11.47
N ALA A 740 22.42 -8.98 11.14
CA ALA A 740 23.32 -10.02 10.64
C ALA A 740 23.90 -9.64 9.28
N ARG A 741 23.07 -9.14 8.35
CA ARG A 741 23.54 -8.62 7.06
C ARG A 741 24.32 -7.32 7.22
N ALA A 742 23.84 -6.39 8.05
CA ALA A 742 24.51 -5.12 8.29
C ALA A 742 25.97 -5.33 8.75
N ARG A 743 26.18 -6.27 9.68
CA ARG A 743 27.52 -6.68 10.13
C ARG A 743 28.28 -7.47 9.06
N ASN A 744 27.69 -8.54 8.54
CA ASN A 744 28.46 -9.53 7.78
C ASN A 744 28.82 -9.04 6.38
N MET A 745 27.90 -8.30 5.75
CA MET A 745 28.04 -7.71 4.41
C MET A 745 28.57 -6.27 4.44
N LYS A 746 28.70 -5.66 5.63
CA LYS A 746 29.03 -4.24 5.81
C LYS A 746 28.03 -3.32 5.08
N ASP A 747 26.76 -3.70 5.15
CA ASP A 747 25.65 -2.95 4.55
C ASP A 747 25.00 -2.05 5.61
N ASP A 748 25.52 -0.82 5.73
CA ASP A 748 25.08 0.12 6.77
C ASP A 748 23.59 0.48 6.68
N ARG A 749 22.94 0.30 5.51
CA ARG A 749 21.51 0.55 5.33
C ARG A 749 20.68 -0.29 6.30
N GLN A 750 21.12 -1.52 6.56
CA GLN A 750 20.36 -2.51 7.33
C GLN A 750 20.47 -2.35 8.85
N TRP A 751 21.12 -1.27 9.31
CA TRP A 751 21.02 -0.80 10.70
C TRP A 751 19.87 0.17 10.95
N TYR A 752 19.21 0.67 9.89
CA TYR A 752 18.25 1.76 10.02
C TYR A 752 16.89 1.36 9.49
N VAL A 753 15.90 1.37 10.37
CA VAL A 753 14.49 1.21 9.97
C VAL A 753 14.04 2.39 9.11
N LYS A 754 13.19 2.10 8.11
CA LYS A 754 12.57 3.10 7.22
C LYS A 754 11.09 2.78 6.97
N ASP A 755 10.22 3.52 7.64
CA ASP A 755 8.76 3.44 7.50
C ASP A 755 8.26 4.05 6.18
N ALA A 756 6.94 4.06 6.02
CA ALA A 756 6.24 4.63 4.89
C ALA A 756 6.37 6.17 4.80
N ASP A 757 6.72 6.87 5.88
CA ASP A 757 6.89 8.34 5.90
C ASP A 757 8.34 8.76 5.60
N ALA A 758 9.30 7.84 5.74
CA ALA A 758 10.70 8.09 5.47
C ALA A 758 10.92 8.48 4.00
N PRO A 759 11.73 9.52 3.71
CA PRO A 759 11.89 9.98 2.34
C PRO A 759 12.60 8.96 1.44
N HIS A 760 12.18 8.90 0.18
CA HIS A 760 12.85 8.09 -0.83
C HIS A 760 14.32 8.53 -1.02
N ASP A 761 15.29 7.65 -0.71
CA ASP A 761 16.74 7.95 -0.70
C ASP A 761 17.56 6.85 -1.40
N PRO A 762 17.41 6.66 -2.73
CA PRO A 762 18.14 5.63 -3.47
C PRO A 762 19.65 5.97 -3.54
N PRO A 763 20.56 4.97 -3.43
CA PRO A 763 20.31 3.53 -3.29
C PRO A 763 20.17 3.06 -1.83
N ARG A 764 20.08 3.98 -0.86
CA ARG A 764 20.04 3.65 0.57
C ARG A 764 18.69 3.11 1.00
N PHE A 765 17.61 3.58 0.39
CA PHE A 765 16.24 3.16 0.72
C PHE A 765 15.29 3.38 -0.47
N HIS A 766 14.47 2.38 -0.76
CA HIS A 766 13.41 2.41 -1.76
C HIS A 766 12.04 2.28 -1.06
N GLN A 767 11.38 3.41 -0.86
CA GLN A 767 10.20 3.60 0.01
C GLN A 767 8.99 2.70 -0.24
N GLY A 768 8.76 2.29 -1.48
CA GLY A 768 7.50 1.64 -1.86
C GLY A 768 6.33 2.62 -1.88
N TYR A 769 5.13 2.09 -2.09
CA TYR A 769 3.89 2.86 -2.08
C TYR A 769 2.97 2.27 -1.00
N PRO A 770 2.50 3.07 -0.03
CA PRO A 770 1.62 2.60 1.02
C PRO A 770 0.22 2.32 0.48
N TRP A 771 -0.42 1.29 1.04
CA TRP A 771 -1.82 0.97 0.85
C TRP A 771 -2.40 0.35 2.12
N GLU A 772 -3.72 0.24 2.20
CA GLU A 772 -4.39 -0.21 3.42
C GLU A 772 -4.07 -1.68 3.75
N SER A 773 -3.73 -1.94 5.01
CA SER A 773 -3.46 -3.28 5.53
C SER A 773 -4.73 -4.06 5.90
N SER A 774 -4.77 -5.39 5.84
CA SER A 774 -3.81 -6.28 5.18
C SER A 774 -4.09 -6.38 3.68
N THR A 775 -3.09 -6.09 2.85
CA THR A 775 -3.10 -6.31 1.39
C THR A 775 -1.98 -7.26 1.03
N ASN A 776 -2.32 -8.33 0.31
CA ASN A 776 -1.48 -9.52 0.17
C ASN A 776 -1.21 -9.87 -1.29
N GLY A 777 -1.95 -10.78 -1.92
CA GLY A 777 -1.69 -11.25 -3.29
C GLY A 777 -1.52 -10.13 -4.32
N ILE A 778 -0.70 -10.38 -5.34
CA ILE A 778 -0.38 -9.41 -6.38
C ILE A 778 -0.36 -10.04 -7.77
N ALA A 779 -1.02 -9.40 -8.74
CA ALA A 779 -1.03 -9.87 -10.13
C ALA A 779 -0.90 -8.71 -11.12
N GLU A 780 -0.36 -8.97 -12.30
CA GLU A 780 -0.40 -8.01 -13.41
C GLU A 780 -1.69 -8.19 -14.22
N PHE A 781 -2.38 -7.08 -14.49
CA PHE A 781 -3.51 -7.02 -15.40
C PHE A 781 -3.02 -6.87 -16.84
N ARG A 782 -3.26 -7.88 -17.69
CA ARG A 782 -2.65 -7.94 -19.03
C ARG A 782 -3.61 -7.65 -20.18
N GLY A 783 -4.91 -7.62 -19.91
CA GLY A 783 -5.93 -7.60 -20.96
C GLY A 783 -6.17 -6.23 -21.59
N ASN A 784 -6.62 -6.26 -22.84
CA ASN A 784 -7.00 -5.12 -23.66
C ASN A 784 -8.49 -4.74 -23.52
N CYS A 785 -9.24 -5.38 -22.62
CA CYS A 785 -10.56 -4.88 -22.24
C CYS A 785 -10.45 -3.44 -21.71
N PHE A 786 -11.57 -2.74 -21.76
CA PHE A 786 -11.66 -1.30 -21.56
C PHE A 786 -10.64 -0.58 -22.45
N ALA A 787 -10.49 -0.98 -23.71
CA ALA A 787 -9.48 -0.45 -24.63
C ALA A 787 -8.04 -0.41 -24.05
N GLY A 788 -7.69 -1.36 -23.19
CA GLY A 788 -6.37 -1.46 -22.56
C GLY A 788 -6.15 -0.52 -21.37
N ALA A 789 -7.20 0.03 -20.77
CA ALA A 789 -7.13 0.97 -19.65
C ALA A 789 -6.21 0.55 -18.50
N MET A 790 -6.20 -0.74 -18.21
CA MET A 790 -5.50 -1.33 -17.07
C MET A 790 -4.31 -2.18 -17.50
N ARG A 791 -3.95 -2.16 -18.78
CA ARG A 791 -2.92 -3.05 -19.29
C ARG A 791 -1.55 -2.67 -18.72
N GLY A 792 -0.92 -3.65 -18.06
CA GLY A 792 0.36 -3.46 -17.38
C GLY A 792 0.25 -2.90 -15.96
N ASP A 793 -0.97 -2.61 -15.49
CA ASP A 793 -1.22 -2.26 -14.09
C ASP A 793 -1.11 -3.49 -13.20
N LEU A 794 -0.93 -3.25 -11.90
CA LEU A 794 -0.95 -4.31 -10.91
C LEU A 794 -2.26 -4.30 -10.14
N LEU A 795 -2.68 -5.49 -9.72
CA LEU A 795 -3.78 -5.74 -8.82
C LEU A 795 -3.22 -6.10 -7.45
N GLY A 796 -3.80 -5.56 -6.38
CA GLY A 796 -3.51 -5.96 -5.00
C GLY A 796 -4.75 -6.49 -4.30
N ALA A 797 -4.64 -7.64 -3.63
CA ALA A 797 -5.78 -8.25 -2.92
C ALA A 797 -5.88 -7.71 -1.48
N LYS A 798 -6.89 -6.86 -1.19
CA LYS A 798 -7.23 -6.50 0.19
C LYS A 798 -7.96 -7.66 0.85
N TRP A 799 -7.40 -8.16 1.95
CA TRP A 799 -8.02 -9.26 2.67
C TRP A 799 -9.41 -8.87 3.18
N SER A 800 -10.43 -9.64 2.77
CA SER A 800 -11.85 -9.44 3.08
C SER A 800 -12.42 -8.07 2.67
N GLY A 801 -11.86 -7.44 1.63
CA GLY A 801 -12.30 -6.14 1.12
C GLY A 801 -12.48 -6.11 -0.40
N TRP A 802 -11.57 -5.44 -1.09
CA TRP A 802 -11.63 -5.13 -2.52
C TRP A 802 -10.30 -5.42 -3.24
N ILE A 803 -10.25 -5.12 -4.53
CA ILE A 803 -9.02 -5.11 -5.31
C ILE A 803 -8.48 -3.69 -5.42
N TRP A 804 -7.20 -3.51 -5.10
CA TRP A 804 -6.44 -2.31 -5.42
C TRP A 804 -6.00 -2.36 -6.87
N ARG A 805 -6.12 -1.24 -7.58
CA ARG A 805 -5.43 -0.99 -8.85
C ARG A 805 -4.20 -0.14 -8.54
N VAL A 806 -3.05 -0.63 -8.97
CA VAL A 806 -1.78 0.10 -9.01
C VAL A 806 -1.57 0.51 -10.45
N ASP A 807 -1.94 1.76 -10.75
CA ASP A 807 -1.79 2.36 -12.08
C ASP A 807 -0.32 2.72 -12.28
N ILE A 808 0.35 1.95 -13.14
CA ILE A 808 1.76 2.12 -13.45
C ILE A 808 1.85 2.83 -14.81
N PRO A 809 2.40 4.05 -14.88
CA PRO A 809 2.57 4.78 -16.14
C PRO A 809 3.10 3.86 -17.25
N TYR A 810 2.29 3.71 -18.30
CA TYR A 810 2.50 2.70 -19.33
C TYR A 810 3.22 3.25 -20.55
N LEU A 811 2.99 4.53 -20.86
CA LEU A 811 3.52 5.17 -22.06
C LEU A 811 4.73 6.04 -21.76
N ASP A 812 5.68 6.09 -22.70
CA ASP A 812 6.86 6.96 -22.63
C ASP A 812 6.47 8.46 -22.54
N GLU A 813 5.27 8.84 -22.98
CA GLU A 813 4.76 10.22 -22.84
C GLU A 813 4.31 10.56 -21.41
N GLU A 814 4.11 9.54 -20.57
CA GLU A 814 3.81 9.62 -19.13
C GLU A 814 5.09 9.45 -18.27
N GLU A 815 6.26 9.36 -18.91
CA GLU A 815 7.56 9.23 -18.26
C GLU A 815 7.83 10.47 -17.38
N GLY A 816 7.57 10.33 -16.07
CA GLY A 816 7.63 11.40 -15.07
C GLY A 816 6.43 11.45 -14.11
N ASP A 817 5.34 10.74 -14.41
CA ASP A 817 4.21 10.54 -13.50
C ASP A 817 4.53 9.45 -12.46
N ASP A 818 4.01 9.60 -11.23
CA ASP A 818 4.22 8.66 -10.13
C ASP A 818 3.15 7.55 -10.17
N VAL A 819 3.44 6.33 -9.69
CA VAL A 819 2.38 5.29 -9.68
C VAL A 819 1.29 5.68 -8.70
N THR A 820 0.04 5.43 -9.09
CA THR A 820 -1.12 5.75 -8.26
C THR A 820 -1.81 4.48 -7.79
N ILE A 821 -2.28 4.49 -6.55
CA ILE A 821 -3.02 3.37 -5.97
C ILE A 821 -4.44 3.83 -5.71
N SER A 822 -5.40 3.07 -6.23
CA SER A 822 -6.82 3.35 -6.06
C SER A 822 -7.61 2.07 -5.86
N LYS A 823 -8.71 2.16 -5.10
CA LYS A 823 -9.65 1.06 -5.01
C LYS A 823 -10.30 0.87 -6.38
N LEU A 824 -10.28 -0.35 -6.89
CA LEU A 824 -10.96 -0.70 -8.13
C LEU A 824 -12.48 -0.76 -7.85
N GLU A 825 -13.20 0.25 -8.31
CA GLU A 825 -14.64 0.37 -8.07
C GLU A 825 -15.42 -0.81 -8.69
N GLY A 826 -16.36 -1.39 -7.93
CA GLY A 826 -17.14 -2.56 -8.38
C GLY A 826 -16.40 -3.90 -8.28
N ALA A 827 -15.16 -3.90 -7.76
CA ALA A 827 -14.35 -5.09 -7.55
C ALA A 827 -14.21 -5.47 -6.07
N GLU A 828 -15.31 -5.47 -5.32
CA GLU A 828 -15.41 -5.90 -3.91
C GLU A 828 -15.34 -7.43 -3.74
N VAL A 829 -14.47 -8.10 -4.50
CA VAL A 829 -14.30 -9.56 -4.50
C VAL A 829 -13.30 -10.07 -3.46
N GLY A 830 -13.02 -9.30 -2.40
CA GLY A 830 -11.89 -9.46 -1.48
C GLY A 830 -11.48 -10.89 -1.11
N GLY A 831 -10.16 -11.11 -1.06
CA GLY A 831 -9.51 -12.37 -0.75
C GLY A 831 -8.07 -12.14 -0.29
N LEU A 832 -7.37 -13.22 0.07
CA LEU A 832 -5.95 -13.16 0.45
C LEU A 832 -5.05 -13.11 -0.79
N GLU A 833 -5.45 -13.80 -1.86
CA GLU A 833 -4.73 -13.89 -3.13
C GLU A 833 -5.55 -13.32 -4.28
N VAL A 834 -4.90 -12.78 -5.32
CA VAL A 834 -5.53 -12.35 -6.58
C VAL A 834 -4.87 -13.04 -7.77
N VAL A 835 -5.68 -13.65 -8.64
CA VAL A 835 -5.21 -14.32 -9.85
C VAL A 835 -5.86 -13.66 -11.05
N TYR A 836 -5.05 -13.13 -11.97
CA TYR A 836 -5.52 -12.68 -13.28
C TYR A 836 -5.88 -13.89 -14.14
N GLY A 837 -7.06 -13.88 -14.77
CA GLY A 837 -7.53 -14.96 -15.63
C GLY A 837 -7.98 -14.50 -17.02
N PRO A 838 -8.24 -15.46 -17.92
CA PRO A 838 -8.70 -15.18 -19.28
C PRO A 838 -9.99 -14.34 -19.32
N GLY A 839 -10.08 -13.48 -20.33
CA GLY A 839 -11.25 -12.62 -20.57
C GLY A 839 -11.32 -11.44 -19.62
N CYS A 840 -10.17 -10.92 -19.21
CA CYS A 840 -10.06 -9.90 -18.17
C CYS A 840 -10.77 -10.28 -16.87
N SER A 841 -10.63 -11.55 -16.47
CA SER A 841 -11.19 -12.02 -15.21
C SER A 841 -10.25 -11.74 -14.05
N ILE A 842 -10.83 -11.35 -12.92
CA ILE A 842 -10.14 -11.25 -11.64
C ILE A 842 -10.71 -12.33 -10.74
N LEU A 843 -9.86 -13.26 -10.31
CA LEU A 843 -10.21 -14.28 -9.33
C LEU A 843 -9.54 -13.93 -8.01
N THR A 844 -10.19 -14.27 -6.90
CA THR A 844 -9.55 -14.19 -5.58
C THR A 844 -9.74 -15.47 -4.79
N LEU A 845 -8.71 -15.78 -4.00
CA LEU A 845 -8.78 -16.87 -3.03
C LEU A 845 -9.16 -16.27 -1.68
N ASP A 846 -10.43 -16.43 -1.29
CA ASP A 846 -10.91 -16.01 0.01
C ASP A 846 -10.43 -17.00 1.07
N TYR A 847 -9.30 -16.68 1.69
CA TYR A 847 -8.75 -17.45 2.81
C TYR A 847 -9.82 -17.71 3.87
N THR A 848 -10.52 -16.67 4.34
CA THR A 848 -11.44 -16.73 5.49
C THR A 848 -12.58 -17.71 5.28
N HIS A 849 -13.18 -17.68 4.09
CA HIS A 849 -14.38 -18.48 3.79
C HIS A 849 -14.10 -19.70 2.89
N ASN A 850 -12.86 -19.88 2.43
CA ASN A 850 -12.45 -20.91 1.47
C ASN A 850 -13.25 -20.85 0.16
N ASN A 851 -13.46 -19.64 -0.34
CA ASN A 851 -14.17 -19.40 -1.60
C ASN A 851 -13.20 -19.02 -2.73
N LEU A 852 -13.46 -19.51 -3.93
CA LEU A 852 -12.95 -18.93 -5.17
C LEU A 852 -13.98 -17.90 -5.65
N LYS A 853 -13.67 -16.61 -5.52
CA LYS A 853 -14.53 -15.53 -6.01
C LYS A 853 -14.04 -15.03 -7.35
N HIS A 854 -14.94 -14.44 -8.12
CA HIS A 854 -14.67 -14.06 -9.50
C HIS A 854 -15.52 -12.88 -9.95
N ILE A 855 -14.92 -12.02 -10.78
CA ILE A 855 -15.56 -10.98 -11.60
C ILE A 855 -14.90 -10.94 -12.97
N MET A 856 -15.63 -10.42 -13.95
CA MET A 856 -15.14 -10.17 -15.31
C MET A 856 -15.36 -8.72 -15.72
N ALA A 857 -14.62 -8.27 -16.73
CA ALA A 857 -14.88 -7.00 -17.38
C ALA A 857 -16.29 -6.97 -18.01
N ASP A 858 -17.06 -5.93 -17.69
CA ASP A 858 -18.28 -5.55 -18.41
C ASP A 858 -17.95 -4.40 -19.37
N ASP A 859 -17.35 -4.75 -20.50
CA ASP A 859 -16.77 -3.80 -21.43
C ASP A 859 -17.83 -3.24 -22.40
N GLU A 860 -18.25 -2.00 -22.17
CA GLU A 860 -19.25 -1.32 -23.01
C GLU A 860 -18.77 -1.10 -24.45
N ASP A 861 -17.48 -0.85 -24.66
CA ASP A 861 -16.92 -0.66 -26.01
C ASP A 861 -16.98 -1.97 -26.79
N ALA A 862 -16.56 -3.08 -26.17
CA ALA A 862 -16.68 -4.41 -26.75
C ALA A 862 -18.14 -4.83 -26.97
N ASN A 863 -19.03 -4.56 -26.02
CA ASN A 863 -20.47 -4.84 -26.11
C ASN A 863 -21.14 -4.08 -27.27
N SER A 864 -20.68 -2.85 -27.55
CA SER A 864 -21.19 -2.03 -28.65
C SER A 864 -20.61 -2.42 -30.03
N ASN A 865 -19.51 -3.17 -30.04
CA ASN A 865 -18.84 -3.63 -31.25
C ASN A 865 -19.46 -4.93 -31.80
N SER A 866 -19.91 -4.90 -33.05
CA SER A 866 -20.45 -6.09 -33.74
C SER A 866 -19.39 -7.10 -34.20
N GLY A 867 -18.11 -6.73 -34.16
CA GLY A 867 -16.97 -7.59 -34.45
C GLY A 867 -16.53 -8.43 -33.24
N PRO A 868 -15.66 -9.43 -33.45
CA PRO A 868 -15.02 -10.16 -32.37
C PRO A 868 -13.93 -9.31 -31.70
N THR A 869 -13.86 -9.36 -30.38
CA THR A 869 -12.85 -8.62 -29.60
C THR A 869 -12.11 -9.60 -28.69
N ALA A 870 -10.86 -9.89 -28.99
CA ALA A 870 -9.97 -10.59 -28.07
C ALA A 870 -9.46 -9.61 -27.01
N PHE A 871 -9.46 -10.02 -25.75
CA PHE A 871 -8.97 -9.22 -24.64
C PHE A 871 -7.56 -9.64 -24.23
N ASP A 872 -7.28 -10.93 -24.12
CA ASP A 872 -6.02 -11.42 -23.58
C ASP A 872 -5.66 -12.82 -24.08
N ILE A 873 -4.46 -13.26 -23.71
CA ILE A 873 -3.95 -14.62 -23.90
C ILE A 873 -3.32 -15.13 -22.60
N THR A 874 -3.60 -16.38 -22.24
CA THR A 874 -3.03 -17.06 -21.06
C THR A 874 -2.55 -18.46 -21.43
N PRO A 875 -1.29 -18.84 -21.08
CA PRO A 875 -0.23 -17.97 -20.58
C PRO A 875 0.18 -16.92 -21.62
N TRP A 876 0.93 -15.88 -21.19
CA TRP A 876 1.39 -14.79 -22.07
C TRP A 876 2.81 -15.01 -22.61
N ARG A 877 3.49 -16.09 -22.16
CA ARG A 877 4.83 -16.45 -22.61
C ARG A 877 5.03 -17.96 -22.56
N GLY A 878 5.97 -18.47 -23.35
CA GLY A 878 6.29 -19.89 -23.37
C GLY A 878 7.61 -20.21 -24.04
N ASN A 879 8.08 -21.44 -23.84
CA ASN A 879 9.29 -21.94 -24.50
C ASN A 879 9.01 -22.30 -25.95
N TYR A 880 9.72 -21.70 -26.91
CA TYR A 880 9.47 -21.96 -28.33
C TYR A 880 9.78 -23.41 -28.76
N ARG A 881 10.52 -24.18 -27.95
CA ARG A 881 10.82 -25.60 -28.22
C ARG A 881 9.64 -26.54 -28.00
N PHE A 882 8.61 -26.11 -27.27
CA PHE A 882 7.48 -26.95 -26.91
C PHE A 882 6.18 -26.43 -27.50
N ALA A 883 5.23 -27.34 -27.71
CA ALA A 883 3.88 -26.94 -28.02
C ALA A 883 3.20 -26.44 -26.73
N GLN A 884 2.58 -25.27 -26.77
CA GLN A 884 1.98 -24.62 -25.61
C GLN A 884 0.47 -24.49 -25.78
N LYS A 885 -0.30 -25.00 -24.80
CA LYS A 885 -1.74 -24.73 -24.74
C LYS A 885 -1.97 -23.28 -24.33
N ILE A 886 -2.95 -22.65 -24.96
CA ILE A 886 -3.32 -21.26 -24.71
C ILE A 886 -4.83 -21.10 -24.64
N VAL A 887 -5.24 -20.10 -23.89
CA VAL A 887 -6.61 -19.59 -23.83
C VAL A 887 -6.59 -18.13 -24.24
N ILE A 888 -7.44 -17.77 -25.20
CA ILE A 888 -7.73 -16.38 -25.57
C ILE A 888 -9.12 -16.05 -25.03
N GLY A 889 -9.19 -15.11 -24.10
CA GLY A 889 -10.46 -14.58 -23.62
C GLY A 889 -10.91 -13.38 -24.45
N GLY A 890 -12.21 -13.15 -24.55
CA GLY A 890 -12.75 -12.05 -25.34
C GLY A 890 -14.27 -11.94 -25.27
N TYR A 891 -14.80 -11.19 -26.24
CA TYR A 891 -16.22 -10.95 -26.43
C TYR A 891 -16.63 -11.20 -27.88
N ASN A 892 -17.85 -11.71 -28.09
CA ASN A 892 -18.46 -11.95 -29.40
C ASN A 892 -17.58 -12.79 -30.35
N LEU A 893 -16.80 -13.72 -29.80
CA LEU A 893 -15.89 -14.56 -30.58
C LEU A 893 -16.67 -15.55 -31.45
N ASN A 894 -17.88 -15.95 -31.06
CA ASN A 894 -18.71 -16.97 -31.74
C ASN A 894 -19.98 -16.38 -32.39
N GLY A 895 -20.20 -15.06 -32.29
CA GLY A 895 -21.32 -14.39 -32.92
C GLY A 895 -22.67 -14.67 -32.24
N GLN A 896 -22.70 -14.72 -30.91
CA GLN A 896 -23.96 -14.86 -30.14
C GLN A 896 -24.46 -13.50 -29.61
N GLY A 897 -25.69 -13.45 -29.06
CA GLY A 897 -26.25 -12.21 -28.51
C GLY A 897 -26.93 -11.26 -29.53
N GLU A 898 -27.14 -10.00 -29.13
CA GLU A 898 -27.88 -8.99 -29.90
C GLU A 898 -27.12 -8.46 -31.13
N THR A 899 -25.79 -8.58 -31.12
CA THR A 899 -24.88 -8.14 -32.22
C THR A 899 -24.52 -9.27 -33.18
N LYS A 900 -25.31 -10.34 -33.20
CA LYS A 900 -25.07 -11.57 -33.98
C LYS A 900 -24.89 -11.32 -35.49
N PRO A 901 -23.78 -11.76 -36.10
CA PRO A 901 -23.57 -11.68 -37.54
C PRO A 901 -24.51 -12.60 -38.34
N PRO A 902 -24.74 -12.33 -39.65
CA PRO A 902 -25.60 -13.14 -40.51
C PRO A 902 -25.14 -14.59 -40.71
N MET A 903 -23.82 -14.84 -40.61
CA MET A 903 -23.24 -16.18 -40.61
C MET A 903 -22.68 -16.49 -39.22
N HIS A 904 -22.72 -17.77 -38.84
CA HIS A 904 -22.08 -18.23 -37.60
C HIS A 904 -20.58 -17.95 -37.65
N ARG A 905 -20.09 -17.14 -36.71
CA ARG A 905 -18.69 -16.72 -36.65
C ARG A 905 -17.84 -17.83 -36.06
N LYS A 906 -16.79 -18.21 -36.77
CA LYS A 906 -15.82 -19.22 -36.35
C LYS A 906 -14.41 -18.74 -36.63
N ALA A 907 -13.55 -18.80 -35.63
CA ALA A 907 -12.13 -18.55 -35.82
C ALA A 907 -11.56 -19.64 -36.74
N ASN A 908 -10.96 -19.22 -37.86
CA ASN A 908 -10.44 -20.14 -38.87
C ASN A 908 -8.92 -20.07 -39.01
N LYS A 909 -8.27 -19.06 -38.43
CA LYS A 909 -6.82 -18.93 -38.37
C LYS A 909 -6.39 -18.16 -37.12
N LEU A 910 -5.39 -18.66 -36.43
CA LEU A 910 -4.71 -18.01 -35.32
C LEU A 910 -3.22 -17.92 -35.65
N VAL A 911 -2.62 -16.73 -35.54
CA VAL A 911 -1.23 -16.48 -35.92
C VAL A 911 -0.50 -15.76 -34.80
N ILE A 912 0.70 -16.22 -34.45
CA ILE A 912 1.62 -15.57 -33.50
C ILE A 912 2.99 -15.47 -34.18
N ASP A 913 3.52 -14.26 -34.36
CA ASP A 913 4.83 -14.06 -35.02
C ASP A 913 4.97 -14.79 -36.37
N GLY A 914 3.90 -14.81 -37.17
CA GLY A 914 3.84 -15.54 -38.45
C GLY A 914 3.67 -17.06 -38.34
N VAL A 915 3.65 -17.63 -37.13
CA VAL A 915 3.42 -19.05 -36.84
C VAL A 915 1.91 -19.32 -36.77
N GLU A 916 1.42 -20.28 -37.55
CA GLU A 916 0.01 -20.68 -37.51
C GLU A 916 -0.24 -21.66 -36.36
N CYS A 917 -1.14 -21.29 -35.45
CA CYS A 917 -1.52 -22.08 -34.29
C CYS A 917 -2.80 -22.88 -34.56
N SER A 918 -2.99 -23.97 -33.83
CA SER A 918 -4.22 -24.76 -33.91
C SER A 918 -5.29 -24.23 -32.97
N ILE A 919 -6.55 -24.27 -33.39
CA ILE A 919 -7.72 -23.93 -32.57
C ILE A 919 -8.41 -25.24 -32.18
N THR A 920 -8.56 -25.48 -30.88
CA THR A 920 -9.11 -26.73 -30.32
C THR A 920 -10.57 -26.57 -29.96
N SER A 921 -10.95 -25.46 -29.34
CA SER A 921 -12.32 -25.16 -28.93
C SER A 921 -12.62 -23.66 -29.05
N GLN A 922 -13.91 -23.32 -29.15
CA GLN A 922 -14.37 -21.94 -29.24
C GLN A 922 -15.77 -21.80 -28.64
N SER A 923 -15.91 -20.85 -27.73
CA SER A 923 -17.17 -20.30 -27.24
C SER A 923 -17.27 -18.83 -27.63
N ASP A 924 -18.32 -18.13 -27.16
CA ASP A 924 -18.49 -16.72 -27.45
C ASP A 924 -17.50 -15.81 -26.70
N THR A 925 -16.95 -16.28 -25.58
CA THR A 925 -16.03 -15.50 -24.73
C THR A 925 -14.63 -16.11 -24.64
N ARG A 926 -14.40 -17.28 -25.25
CA ARG A 926 -13.18 -18.06 -25.08
C ARG A 926 -12.80 -18.80 -26.36
N ILE A 927 -11.52 -18.77 -26.73
CA ILE A 927 -10.92 -19.65 -27.73
C ILE A 927 -9.78 -20.40 -27.06
N GLU A 928 -9.73 -21.71 -27.26
CA GLU A 928 -8.59 -22.53 -26.83
C GLU A 928 -7.80 -22.98 -28.05
N GLY A 929 -6.49 -23.08 -27.88
CA GLY A 929 -5.60 -23.46 -28.96
C GLY A 929 -4.28 -24.02 -28.49
N VAL A 930 -3.47 -24.41 -29.47
CA VAL A 930 -2.10 -24.87 -29.24
C VAL A 930 -1.18 -24.09 -30.17
N VAL A 931 -0.24 -23.37 -29.56
CA VAL A 931 0.92 -22.78 -30.21
C VAL A 931 1.92 -23.90 -30.47
N PRO A 932 2.34 -24.17 -31.71
CA PRO A 932 3.25 -25.27 -31.99
C PRO A 932 4.69 -24.93 -31.56
N ALA A 933 5.48 -25.97 -31.33
CA ALA A 933 6.94 -25.83 -31.24
C ALA A 933 7.50 -25.32 -32.57
N VAL A 934 8.52 -24.46 -32.50
CA VAL A 934 9.22 -23.89 -33.66
C VAL A 934 10.74 -23.97 -33.48
N GLU A 935 11.49 -24.06 -34.60
CA GLU A 935 12.96 -24.13 -34.54
C GLU A 935 13.60 -22.80 -34.11
N SER A 936 13.06 -21.69 -34.63
CA SER A 936 13.47 -20.32 -34.29
C SER A 936 12.32 -19.38 -34.65
N PRO A 937 11.65 -18.75 -33.68
CA PRO A 937 10.71 -17.67 -33.99
C PRO A 937 11.47 -16.46 -34.55
N ALA A 938 10.75 -15.52 -35.16
CA ALA A 938 11.37 -14.33 -35.74
C ALA A 938 11.82 -13.35 -34.65
N HIS A 939 11.08 -13.32 -33.53
CA HIS A 939 11.38 -12.51 -32.35
C HIS A 939 11.48 -13.41 -31.11
N VAL A 940 12.47 -13.15 -30.26
CA VAL A 940 12.77 -13.88 -29.01
C VAL A 940 13.05 -12.85 -27.92
N GLU A 941 12.54 -13.08 -26.71
CA GLU A 941 12.62 -12.15 -25.56
C GLU A 941 11.97 -10.78 -25.83
N GLU A 942 11.05 -10.73 -26.79
CA GLU A 942 10.26 -9.56 -27.17
C GLU A 942 8.78 -9.96 -27.24
N LEU A 943 7.89 -9.04 -26.87
CA LEU A 943 6.45 -9.24 -27.00
C LEU A 943 6.04 -9.10 -28.47
N VAL A 944 5.16 -9.97 -28.93
CA VAL A 944 4.64 -10.00 -30.30
C VAL A 944 3.13 -10.02 -30.33
N ASP A 945 2.57 -9.60 -31.46
CA ASP A 945 1.14 -9.60 -31.71
C ASP A 945 0.57 -11.01 -31.90
N VAL A 946 -0.65 -11.20 -31.41
CA VAL A 946 -1.49 -12.39 -31.66
C VAL A 946 -2.66 -11.98 -32.54
N VAL A 947 -2.84 -12.65 -33.67
CA VAL A 947 -3.87 -12.30 -34.67
C VAL A 947 -4.85 -13.46 -34.86
N LEU A 948 -6.14 -13.16 -34.68
CA LEU A 948 -7.25 -14.07 -34.95
C LEU A 948 -7.99 -13.63 -36.22
N HIS A 949 -8.22 -14.57 -37.13
CA HIS A 949 -9.08 -14.37 -38.29
C HIS A 949 -10.32 -15.24 -38.21
N PHE A 950 -11.44 -14.70 -38.69
CA PHE A 950 -12.74 -15.34 -38.66
C PHE A 950 -13.28 -15.60 -40.07
N ASN A 951 -14.13 -16.61 -40.18
CA ASN A 951 -14.77 -17.02 -41.44
C ASN A 951 -15.71 -15.98 -42.05
N ASP A 952 -16.16 -15.00 -41.28
CA ASP A 952 -16.98 -13.87 -41.73
C ASP A 952 -16.14 -12.70 -42.29
N GLY A 953 -14.82 -12.84 -42.31
CA GLY A 953 -13.87 -11.85 -42.81
C GLY A 953 -13.43 -10.82 -41.77
N THR A 954 -13.91 -10.92 -40.52
CA THR A 954 -13.44 -10.09 -39.41
C THR A 954 -12.12 -10.61 -38.85
N GLU A 955 -11.39 -9.73 -38.16
CA GLU A 955 -10.15 -10.04 -37.45
C GLU A 955 -10.15 -9.41 -36.06
N SER A 956 -9.35 -9.98 -35.17
CA SER A 956 -9.07 -9.42 -33.84
C SER A 956 -7.58 -9.54 -33.55
N VAL A 957 -6.98 -8.49 -33.00
CA VAL A 957 -5.53 -8.40 -32.77
C VAL A 957 -5.27 -8.09 -31.30
N LEU A 958 -4.42 -8.88 -30.67
CA LEU A 958 -3.84 -8.60 -29.36
C LEU A 958 -2.41 -8.12 -29.57
N LEU A 959 -2.18 -6.82 -29.41
CA LEU A 959 -0.85 -6.24 -29.57
C LEU A 959 0.08 -6.70 -28.44
N ASP A 960 1.37 -6.92 -28.68
CA ASP A 960 2.41 -7.18 -27.66
C ASP A 960 1.98 -8.18 -26.54
N SER A 961 1.33 -9.28 -26.91
CA SER A 961 0.62 -10.14 -25.94
C SER A 961 1.25 -11.52 -25.76
N TRP A 962 2.21 -11.91 -26.61
CA TRP A 962 2.92 -13.18 -26.49
C TRP A 962 4.43 -12.96 -26.45
N LEU A 963 5.15 -13.69 -25.60
CA LEU A 963 6.61 -13.69 -25.59
C LEU A 963 7.17 -15.10 -25.81
N TRP A 964 8.01 -15.22 -26.82
CA TRP A 964 8.84 -16.41 -27.03
C TRP A 964 10.13 -16.28 -26.24
N ALA A 965 10.50 -17.31 -25.48
CA ALA A 965 11.84 -17.39 -24.90
C ALA A 965 12.35 -18.83 -24.92
N ASP A 966 13.65 -18.97 -24.71
CA ASP A 966 14.29 -20.25 -24.44
C ASP A 966 15.48 -19.98 -23.52
N PRO A 967 15.28 -20.06 -22.20
CA PRO A 967 16.35 -19.85 -21.23
C PRO A 967 17.42 -20.95 -21.27
N GLY A 968 17.32 -21.92 -22.20
CA GLY A 968 18.22 -23.05 -22.34
C GLY A 968 17.93 -24.18 -21.36
N ASP A 969 18.59 -25.32 -21.61
CA ASP A 969 18.60 -26.45 -20.68
C ASP A 969 19.50 -26.14 -19.49
N ALA A 970 19.33 -26.87 -18.39
CA ALA A 970 20.33 -26.89 -17.33
C ALA A 970 21.64 -27.45 -17.90
N ILE A 971 22.59 -26.57 -18.23
CA ILE A 971 23.86 -26.96 -18.88
C ILE A 971 24.66 -27.77 -17.87
N ASN A 972 24.85 -29.08 -18.05
CA ASN A 972 25.64 -29.95 -17.14
C ASN A 972 27.09 -29.49 -16.93
#